data_AF-A0A2E3NC16-F1
#
_entry.id   AF-A0A2E3NC16-F1
#
_cell.length_a   1.000
_cell.length_b   1.000
_cell.length_c   1.000
_cell.angle_alpha   90.00
_cell.angle_beta   90.00
_cell.angle_gamma   90.00
#
_symmetry.space_group_name_H-M   'P 1'
#
loop_
_entity.id
_entity.type
_entity.pdbx_description
1 polymer ?
#
loop_
_entity_poly.entity_id
_entity_poly.type
_entity_poly.pdbx_seq_one_letter_code
_entity_poly.pdbx_strand_id
1 'polypeptide(L)'
;MFNRLLLTTCFSFVLLARVHAVTIGFGPGLLGVQDTPSDGNSNQMRQNINISDTVFLEAGTYHATTWDYNAAPDATNGASQPVFPFLVIVNGPANHTVIAFGETIDTEPGVQTFVPFGGTNDTFTIPAGGATVAAGIQNTSGASVQNSILTDTSFGITDHANSANFDEAGGVGNTLDSFGHGNLTRTYAFSIEVEPGEVADADEDGLPASWENANGLDDNDDGTIGESAGGARDGPNGALGDPDNDSLSNEEELANNTDPREADSDGDTINDGTEIANGTNPRNTDSDDDGLTDAEEATAGTDPNDPDTDGDGRTDGQEIALGSDPNDPNSPNTIKIGFGANLAGVTDTQSDGFSNQMRQNINITDTVFLDAGTYTALSWEYNAAPDLTNGGTQPVFPFLTIVNGPASHTVIAFGDTIDTEPGMQFAVPFGADNNVFTVPEGGATIAAGIQNPNANGVTNSILTDTSFGSTDHANNTNFSEAGSVGATLDSFGFANLTRTYAFAIDVKAGANSNKMQLEIDQVGSDIVISWPSALGKLYNLRSETDLSNGEPATWPIYEGNQDIVATPATNTLTFPLPAESDRYFVIEEFDAPPVPIFEESFENGQGGWTTGVDDTAPGDTNWELGSPGAPGPSAANSGLNCFGTNLTENYQADADIWLRSPAIDLSLAGEATLNYSEFRDIEEVFDSGEIRVLNAADNSLLAVVSSAIEGTTLGLWENVSTKLPAAALGNLIKIEFRLMSDNFGDFPGWYLDDVSVTIP
;
A
#
# COMPACT_ATOMS: atom_id res chain seq x y z
N MET A 1 34.48 -70.20 20.71
CA MET A 1 35.92 -69.87 20.82
C MET A 1 36.24 -68.86 19.73
N PHE A 2 36.75 -67.70 20.13
CA PHE A 2 37.49 -66.69 19.36
C PHE A 2 36.79 -65.79 18.31
N ASN A 3 36.54 -64.57 18.77
CA ASN A 3 36.59 -63.25 18.10
C ASN A 3 37.50 -63.13 16.86
N ARG A 4 37.02 -62.42 15.82
CA ARG A 4 37.47 -61.05 15.49
C ARG A 4 36.74 -60.46 14.26
N LEU A 5 36.19 -59.25 14.47
CA LEU A 5 36.14 -58.08 13.58
C LEU A 5 36.06 -58.32 12.06
N LEU A 6 34.88 -58.06 11.47
CA LEU A 6 34.81 -57.36 10.20
C LEU A 6 34.36 -55.93 10.48
N LEU A 7 35.30 -55.00 10.33
CA LEU A 7 35.07 -53.57 10.28
C LEU A 7 34.52 -53.26 8.89
N THR A 8 33.20 -53.04 8.78
CA THR A 8 32.61 -52.47 7.56
C THR A 8 32.78 -50.96 7.66
N THR A 9 33.85 -50.43 7.09
CA THR A 9 33.99 -49.00 6.83
C THR A 9 32.95 -48.61 5.78
N CYS A 10 31.79 -48.14 6.22
CA CYS A 10 30.93 -47.29 5.41
C CYS A 10 31.68 -45.96 5.23
N PHE A 11 32.19 -45.73 4.03
CA PHE A 11 32.50 -44.37 3.57
C PHE A 11 31.17 -43.63 3.45
N SER A 12 30.74 -42.96 4.51
CA SER A 12 29.82 -41.85 4.37
C SER A 12 30.64 -40.67 3.87
N PHE A 13 30.56 -40.39 2.57
CA PHE A 13 30.78 -39.04 2.08
C PHE A 13 29.63 -38.21 2.65
N VAL A 14 29.86 -37.56 3.79
CA VAL A 14 29.08 -36.37 4.14
C VAL A 14 29.60 -35.31 3.18
N LEU A 15 28.83 -35.05 2.13
CA LEU A 15 28.93 -33.82 1.39
C LEU A 15 28.46 -32.74 2.38
N LEU A 16 29.36 -32.23 3.23
CA LEU A 16 29.13 -30.94 3.85
C LEU A 16 29.12 -29.97 2.68
N ALA A 17 27.92 -29.57 2.27
CA ALA A 17 27.76 -28.34 1.52
C ALA A 17 28.39 -27.25 2.39
N ARG A 18 29.58 -26.78 2.00
CA ARG A 18 30.03 -25.50 2.50
C ARG A 18 29.02 -24.49 1.98
N VAL A 19 28.34 -23.82 2.90
CA VAL A 19 27.58 -22.62 2.62
C VAL A 19 28.51 -21.69 1.83
N HIS A 20 28.05 -21.19 0.68
CA HIS A 20 28.90 -20.46 -0.24
C HIS A 20 29.25 -19.09 0.37
N ALA A 21 30.53 -18.83 0.60
CA ALA A 21 31.01 -17.49 0.91
C ALA A 21 30.59 -16.52 -0.21
N VAL A 22 30.15 -15.32 0.19
CA VAL A 22 29.73 -14.25 -0.70
C VAL A 22 30.88 -13.24 -0.79
N THR A 23 31.31 -12.92 -2.02
CA THR A 23 32.33 -11.88 -2.24
C THR A 23 31.64 -10.54 -2.50
N ILE A 24 32.00 -9.51 -1.74
CA ILE A 24 31.48 -8.15 -1.85
C ILE A 24 32.58 -7.23 -2.39
N GLY A 25 32.34 -6.56 -3.52
CA GLY A 25 33.31 -5.76 -4.27
C GLY A 25 33.84 -6.46 -5.53
N PHE A 26 34.81 -5.84 -6.23
CA PHE A 26 35.25 -6.33 -7.55
C PHE A 26 35.77 -7.76 -7.47
N GLY A 27 35.09 -8.69 -8.17
CA GLY A 27 35.55 -10.07 -8.36
C GLY A 27 36.96 -10.18 -8.98
N PRO A 28 37.42 -11.39 -9.36
CA PRO A 28 38.84 -11.73 -9.55
C PRO A 28 39.61 -10.94 -10.64
N GLY A 29 38.94 -10.06 -11.39
CA GLY A 29 39.55 -9.08 -12.29
C GLY A 29 39.62 -7.70 -11.63
N LEU A 30 40.55 -7.51 -10.69
CA LEU A 30 40.81 -6.26 -9.93
C LEU A 30 41.34 -5.10 -10.83
N LEU A 31 40.53 -4.58 -11.74
CA LEU A 31 40.83 -3.50 -12.69
C LEU A 31 39.71 -2.44 -12.67
N GLY A 32 40.01 -1.17 -12.38
CA GLY A 32 39.08 -0.08 -12.73
C GLY A 32 39.01 1.16 -11.86
N VAL A 33 39.54 1.18 -10.64
CA VAL A 33 39.45 2.39 -9.80
C VAL A 33 40.66 3.29 -10.02
N GLN A 34 40.44 4.59 -10.18
CA GLN A 34 41.48 5.62 -10.20
C GLN A 34 41.19 6.66 -9.09
N ASP A 35 42.14 6.87 -8.18
CA ASP A 35 42.06 7.93 -7.15
C ASP A 35 41.95 9.31 -7.81
N THR A 36 41.15 10.18 -7.20
CA THR A 36 41.02 11.59 -7.59
C THR A 36 42.29 12.33 -7.16
N PRO A 37 43.04 12.98 -8.09
CA PRO A 37 44.29 13.65 -7.75
C PRO A 37 44.11 14.68 -6.62
N SER A 38 44.88 14.55 -5.55
CA SER A 38 45.07 15.60 -4.54
C SER A 38 46.10 16.62 -5.04
N ASP A 39 45.85 17.91 -4.81
CA ASP A 39 46.78 19.00 -5.14
C ASP A 39 47.95 19.12 -4.14
N GLY A 40 48.07 18.16 -3.21
CA GLY A 40 49.24 17.95 -2.36
C GLY A 40 49.34 18.89 -1.16
N ASN A 41 48.31 19.70 -0.87
CA ASN A 41 48.39 20.74 0.17
C ASN A 41 47.59 20.46 1.46
N SER A 42 46.79 19.39 1.55
CA SER A 42 46.07 19.01 2.78
C SER A 42 46.19 17.52 3.10
N ASN A 43 46.50 17.23 4.36
CA ASN A 43 46.79 15.90 4.90
C ASN A 43 45.50 15.32 5.51
N GLN A 44 44.64 14.68 4.70
CA GLN A 44 43.27 14.25 5.08
C GLN A 44 43.10 12.73 5.02
N MET A 45 42.33 12.14 5.96
CA MET A 45 41.88 10.74 5.88
C MET A 45 40.90 10.59 4.72
N ARG A 46 40.99 9.46 3.99
CA ARG A 46 40.07 9.12 2.90
C ARG A 46 39.45 7.75 3.12
N GLN A 47 38.13 7.68 3.02
CA GLN A 47 37.37 6.44 2.87
C GLN A 47 37.00 6.28 1.40
N ASN A 48 37.35 5.14 0.81
CA ASN A 48 36.93 4.78 -0.53
C ASN A 48 35.92 3.64 -0.41
N ILE A 49 34.67 3.89 -0.78
CA ILE A 49 33.58 2.90 -0.77
C ILE A 49 33.17 2.65 -2.21
N ASN A 50 33.04 1.38 -2.57
CA ASN A 50 32.56 0.99 -3.88
C ASN A 50 31.08 0.62 -3.81
N ILE A 51 30.21 1.52 -4.27
CA ILE A 51 28.76 1.27 -4.35
C ILE A 51 28.32 0.83 -5.76
N SER A 52 29.26 0.64 -6.69
CA SER A 52 28.96 0.10 -8.03
C SER A 52 28.93 -1.43 -8.08
N ASP A 53 29.42 -2.08 -7.02
CA ASP A 53 29.47 -3.54 -6.89
C ASP A 53 29.08 -3.91 -5.46
N THR A 54 27.76 -3.94 -5.24
CA THR A 54 27.13 -4.21 -3.95
C THR A 54 26.48 -5.58 -3.97
N VAL A 55 26.27 -6.16 -2.79
CA VAL A 55 25.57 -7.44 -2.65
C VAL A 55 24.44 -7.28 -1.65
N PHE A 56 23.26 -7.76 -2.01
CA PHE A 56 22.17 -7.91 -1.05
C PHE A 56 22.42 -9.12 -0.17
N LEU A 57 22.42 -8.92 1.14
CA LEU A 57 22.46 -9.99 2.14
C LEU A 57 21.09 -10.06 2.80
N GLU A 58 20.59 -11.29 3.00
CA GLU A 58 19.39 -11.55 3.79
C GLU A 58 19.63 -11.22 5.26
N ALA A 59 18.55 -11.00 6.01
CA ALA A 59 18.61 -10.81 7.46
C ALA A 59 19.37 -11.97 8.13
N GLY A 60 20.26 -11.65 9.07
CA GLY A 60 21.07 -12.66 9.77
C GLY A 60 22.44 -12.17 10.19
N THR A 61 23.18 -13.05 10.87
CA THR A 61 24.55 -12.78 11.34
C THR A 61 25.57 -13.34 10.35
N TYR A 62 26.57 -12.53 10.01
CA TYR A 62 27.62 -12.84 9.05
C TYR A 62 28.99 -12.59 9.67
N HIS A 63 29.99 -13.25 9.11
CA HIS A 63 31.39 -13.18 9.48
C HIS A 63 32.22 -12.83 8.23
N ALA A 64 32.95 -11.73 8.27
CA ALA A 64 33.91 -11.33 7.26
C ALA A 64 35.22 -12.11 7.45
N THR A 65 35.58 -12.93 6.46
CA THR A 65 36.65 -13.93 6.62
C THR A 65 37.97 -13.43 6.03
N THR A 66 37.98 -13.09 4.74
CA THR A 66 39.17 -12.64 4.02
C THR A 66 38.86 -11.45 3.12
N TRP A 67 39.91 -10.81 2.62
CA TRP A 67 39.80 -9.78 1.60
C TRP A 67 40.96 -9.86 0.61
N ASP A 68 40.66 -9.47 -0.62
CA ASP A 68 41.62 -9.35 -1.72
C ASP A 68 41.87 -7.87 -2.00
N TYR A 69 43.10 -7.51 -2.37
CA TYR A 69 43.42 -6.14 -2.78
C TYR A 69 44.51 -6.07 -3.84
N ASN A 70 44.49 -4.99 -4.63
CA ASN A 70 45.56 -4.65 -5.57
C ASN A 70 46.09 -3.24 -5.26
N ALA A 71 47.32 -3.17 -4.74
CA ALA A 71 47.95 -1.91 -4.33
C ALA A 71 48.97 -1.41 -5.36
N ALA A 72 48.91 -0.13 -5.72
CA ALA A 72 49.91 0.50 -6.58
C ALA A 72 51.27 0.69 -5.86
N PRO A 73 52.41 0.62 -6.58
CA PRO A 73 53.73 0.93 -6.00
C PRO A 73 53.83 2.38 -5.52
N ASP A 74 54.49 2.58 -4.37
CA ASP A 74 54.86 3.91 -3.85
C ASP A 74 55.75 4.69 -4.83
N ALA A 75 55.40 5.94 -5.11
CA ALA A 75 56.23 6.87 -5.88
C ALA A 75 57.56 7.26 -5.17
N THR A 76 57.77 6.94 -3.90
CA THR A 76 58.88 7.48 -3.08
C THR A 76 59.79 6.50 -2.31
N ASN A 77 59.71 5.17 -2.54
CA ASN A 77 60.70 4.10 -2.19
C ASN A 77 60.06 2.76 -1.75
N GLY A 78 58.90 2.37 -2.28
CA GLY A 78 58.30 1.07 -1.96
C GLY A 78 57.97 0.88 -0.49
N ALA A 79 57.54 1.93 0.23
CA ALA A 79 57.08 1.81 1.60
C ALA A 79 55.61 1.34 1.65
N SER A 80 55.35 0.39 2.56
CA SER A 80 54.02 -0.04 2.98
C SER A 80 53.23 1.12 3.61
N GLN A 81 51.90 1.11 3.49
CA GLN A 81 51.02 2.00 4.25
C GLN A 81 49.97 1.21 5.03
N PRO A 82 49.73 1.58 6.31
CA PRO A 82 48.71 0.96 7.13
C PRO A 82 47.32 1.41 6.68
N VAL A 83 46.52 0.43 6.25
CA VAL A 83 45.11 0.57 5.89
C VAL A 83 44.31 -0.52 6.60
N PHE A 84 43.00 -0.37 6.67
CA PHE A 84 42.11 -1.45 7.08
C PHE A 84 40.87 -1.51 6.16
N PRO A 85 40.37 -2.72 5.84
CA PRO A 85 39.12 -2.90 5.12
C PRO A 85 37.93 -2.72 6.08
N PHE A 86 36.76 -2.39 5.54
CA PHE A 86 35.51 -2.32 6.29
C PHE A 86 34.31 -2.65 5.40
N LEU A 87 33.17 -3.00 6.01
CA LEU A 87 31.90 -3.23 5.32
C LEU A 87 30.87 -2.18 5.72
N VAL A 88 29.97 -1.83 4.81
CA VAL A 88 28.89 -0.86 5.07
C VAL A 88 27.55 -1.33 4.51
N ILE A 89 26.45 -0.94 5.15
CA ILE A 89 25.12 -0.94 4.54
C ILE A 89 24.96 0.35 3.72
N VAL A 90 24.43 0.25 2.51
CA VAL A 90 24.15 1.38 1.61
C VAL A 90 22.72 1.87 1.85
N ASN A 91 22.55 3.01 2.53
CA ASN A 91 21.25 3.60 2.88
C ASN A 91 20.80 4.68 1.88
N GLY A 92 21.50 4.81 0.74
CA GLY A 92 21.23 5.80 -0.30
C GLY A 92 22.49 6.27 -1.01
N PRO A 93 22.37 7.16 -2.02
CA PRO A 93 23.48 7.57 -2.89
C PRO A 93 24.67 8.23 -2.16
N ALA A 94 24.44 8.77 -0.96
CA ALA A 94 25.45 9.43 -0.14
C ALA A 94 25.44 8.99 1.35
N ASN A 95 24.64 7.99 1.71
CA ASN A 95 24.45 7.57 3.10
C ASN A 95 24.83 6.09 3.26
N HIS A 96 25.64 5.79 4.26
CA HIS A 96 26.06 4.42 4.56
C HIS A 96 26.37 4.24 6.05
N THR A 97 26.15 3.03 6.55
CA THR A 97 26.45 2.66 7.94
C THR A 97 27.55 1.62 7.97
N VAL A 98 28.64 1.86 8.70
CA VAL A 98 29.72 0.87 8.85
C VAL A 98 29.28 -0.26 9.80
N ILE A 99 29.43 -1.50 9.35
CA ILE A 99 28.97 -2.70 10.07
C ILE A 99 30.09 -3.63 10.52
N ALA A 100 31.26 -3.60 9.88
CA ALA A 100 32.42 -4.42 10.26
C ALA A 100 33.75 -3.72 9.95
N PHE A 101 34.79 -4.01 10.74
CA PHE A 101 36.16 -3.46 10.55
C PHE A 101 37.21 -4.56 10.59
N GLY A 102 38.10 -4.52 9.59
CA GLY A 102 39.26 -5.39 9.50
C GLY A 102 40.44 -4.94 10.37
N GLU A 103 41.43 -5.81 10.52
CA GLU A 103 42.73 -5.44 11.10
C GLU A 103 43.46 -4.40 10.24
N THR A 104 44.23 -3.54 10.91
CA THR A 104 45.15 -2.64 10.21
C THR A 104 46.33 -3.43 9.69
N ILE A 105 46.53 -3.41 8.37
CA ILE A 105 47.65 -4.06 7.71
C ILE A 105 48.47 -3.07 6.89
N ASP A 106 49.74 -3.37 6.76
CA ASP A 106 50.64 -2.73 5.82
C ASP A 106 50.44 -3.34 4.42
N THR A 107 49.93 -2.56 3.47
CA THR A 107 49.71 -3.06 2.09
C THR A 107 51.02 -3.20 1.32
N GLU A 108 51.27 -4.40 0.79
CA GLU A 108 52.38 -4.69 -0.11
C GLU A 108 51.98 -4.37 -1.56
N PRO A 109 52.85 -3.74 -2.38
CA PRO A 109 52.54 -3.44 -3.78
C PRO A 109 52.21 -4.70 -4.60
N GLY A 110 51.18 -4.62 -5.45
CA GLY A 110 50.69 -5.70 -6.29
C GLY A 110 49.37 -6.30 -5.79
N VAL A 111 48.97 -7.40 -6.41
CA VAL A 111 47.75 -8.16 -6.06
C VAL A 111 48.06 -9.09 -4.88
N GLN A 112 47.25 -8.98 -3.83
CA GLN A 112 47.20 -9.87 -2.69
C GLN A 112 45.81 -10.50 -2.62
N THR A 113 45.75 -11.78 -2.29
CA THR A 113 44.49 -12.54 -2.20
C THR A 113 44.43 -13.35 -0.91
N PHE A 114 43.24 -13.59 -0.39
CA PHE A 114 42.98 -14.31 0.86
C PHE A 114 43.70 -13.70 2.07
N VAL A 115 43.78 -12.37 2.12
CA VAL A 115 44.34 -11.69 3.28
C VAL A 115 43.29 -11.77 4.40
N PRO A 116 43.63 -12.21 5.61
CA PRO A 116 42.66 -12.25 6.70
C PRO A 116 42.01 -10.87 6.87
N PHE A 117 40.68 -10.84 6.95
CA PHE A 117 39.97 -9.60 7.28
C PHE A 117 40.37 -9.17 8.69
N GLY A 118 40.26 -10.10 9.66
CA GLY A 118 40.76 -9.96 11.02
C GLY A 118 40.06 -8.87 11.83
N GLY A 119 40.25 -8.85 13.15
CA GLY A 119 39.73 -7.79 14.04
C GLY A 119 38.71 -8.32 15.03
N THR A 120 38.37 -7.53 16.06
CA THR A 120 37.36 -7.93 17.07
C THR A 120 35.92 -7.76 16.58
N ASN A 121 35.74 -7.17 15.39
CA ASN A 121 34.45 -6.78 14.81
C ASN A 121 34.31 -7.36 13.39
N ASP A 122 34.79 -8.58 13.20
CA ASP A 122 34.67 -9.32 11.94
C ASP A 122 33.29 -10.00 11.80
N THR A 123 32.53 -10.14 12.89
CA THR A 123 31.12 -10.53 12.88
C THR A 123 30.19 -9.31 12.87
N PHE A 124 29.12 -9.36 12.07
CA PHE A 124 28.11 -8.29 11.94
C PHE A 124 26.72 -8.85 11.64
N THR A 125 25.67 -8.06 11.89
CA THR A 125 24.27 -8.45 11.68
C THR A 125 23.62 -7.61 10.58
N ILE A 126 22.81 -8.24 9.75
CA ILE A 126 21.95 -7.62 8.74
C ILE A 126 20.52 -7.54 9.30
N PRO A 127 19.88 -6.36 9.25
CA PRO A 127 18.54 -6.16 9.82
C PRO A 127 17.45 -6.97 9.09
N ALA A 128 16.28 -7.07 9.73
CA ALA A 128 15.07 -7.63 9.12
C ALA A 128 14.75 -6.91 7.78
N GLY A 129 14.34 -7.68 6.78
CA GLY A 129 14.15 -7.19 5.40
C GLY A 129 15.42 -7.21 4.53
N GLY A 130 16.56 -7.62 5.08
CA GLY A 130 17.84 -7.69 4.36
C GLY A 130 18.45 -6.31 4.10
N ALA A 131 19.69 -6.29 3.59
CA ALA A 131 20.36 -5.03 3.30
C ALA A 131 21.34 -5.14 2.12
N THR A 132 21.47 -4.04 1.39
CA THR A 132 22.51 -3.89 0.35
C THR A 132 23.84 -3.50 1.00
N VAL A 133 24.85 -4.34 0.86
CA VAL A 133 26.16 -4.19 1.49
C VAL A 133 27.24 -3.85 0.47
N ALA A 134 28.12 -2.92 0.82
CA ALA A 134 29.28 -2.50 0.05
C ALA A 134 30.57 -2.68 0.85
N ALA A 135 31.67 -2.88 0.13
CA ALA A 135 33.00 -2.95 0.72
C ALA A 135 33.68 -1.56 0.68
N GLY A 136 34.46 -1.25 1.73
CA GLY A 136 35.29 -0.05 1.86
C GLY A 136 36.74 -0.30 2.27
N ILE A 137 37.63 0.67 2.01
CA ILE A 137 39.00 0.72 2.55
C ILE A 137 39.35 2.13 3.06
N GLN A 138 40.05 2.23 4.20
CA GLN A 138 40.42 3.50 4.82
C GLN A 138 41.92 3.62 5.13
N ASN A 139 42.47 4.84 4.98
CA ASN A 139 43.85 5.21 5.38
C ASN A 139 43.88 6.02 6.70
N THR A 140 44.99 5.97 7.42
CA THR A 140 45.13 6.29 8.86
C THR A 140 45.55 7.73 9.22
N SER A 141 45.46 8.74 8.34
CA SER A 141 46.07 10.07 8.63
C SER A 141 45.20 11.06 9.43
N GLY A 142 45.51 11.29 10.71
CA GLY A 142 44.77 12.22 11.59
C GLY A 142 44.79 13.70 11.18
N ALA A 143 43.59 14.27 10.95
CA ALA A 143 43.16 15.61 11.37
C ALA A 143 41.76 16.00 10.82
N SER A 144 41.28 15.31 9.78
CA SER A 144 39.90 15.42 9.26
C SER A 144 39.57 14.22 8.35
N VAL A 145 38.32 13.73 8.43
CA VAL A 145 37.79 12.67 7.55
C VAL A 145 37.16 13.34 6.32
N GLN A 146 37.53 12.89 5.13
CA GLN A 146 36.78 13.13 3.90
C GLN A 146 36.39 11.78 3.30
N ASN A 147 35.11 11.60 2.99
CA ASN A 147 34.61 10.39 2.35
C ASN A 147 34.59 10.61 0.83
N SER A 148 35.13 9.66 0.06
CA SER A 148 35.00 9.63 -1.40
C SER A 148 34.14 8.43 -1.76
N ILE A 149 32.89 8.69 -2.11
CA ILE A 149 31.96 7.68 -2.63
C ILE A 149 32.23 7.56 -4.13
N LEU A 150 32.61 6.37 -4.58
CA LEU A 150 32.82 6.09 -6.00
C LEU A 150 31.49 5.65 -6.61
N THR A 151 30.76 6.60 -7.22
CA THR A 151 29.70 6.32 -8.19
C THR A 151 30.33 6.21 -9.58
N ASP A 152 29.75 5.38 -10.46
CA ASP A 152 30.17 5.24 -11.86
C ASP A 152 30.39 6.62 -12.52
N THR A 153 31.65 6.98 -12.80
CA THR A 153 32.02 8.25 -13.43
C THR A 153 31.94 8.24 -14.96
N SER A 154 31.04 7.46 -15.55
CA SER A 154 30.80 7.55 -17.00
C SER A 154 30.28 8.92 -17.47
N PHE A 155 29.87 9.84 -16.56
CA PHE A 155 29.73 11.27 -16.84
C PHE A 155 30.05 12.17 -15.62
N GLY A 156 31.27 12.70 -15.53
CA GLY A 156 31.59 14.03 -14.95
C GLY A 156 31.32 14.30 -13.46
N ILE A 157 32.39 14.71 -12.77
CA ILE A 157 32.49 15.28 -11.40
C ILE A 157 31.99 14.43 -10.22
N THR A 158 32.95 13.75 -9.55
CA THR A 158 32.89 13.30 -8.16
C THR A 158 32.61 14.48 -7.22
N ASP A 159 31.54 14.42 -6.45
CA ASP A 159 31.21 15.44 -5.44
C ASP A 159 32.11 15.28 -4.21
N HIS A 160 32.80 16.37 -3.86
CA HIS A 160 33.51 16.56 -2.61
C HIS A 160 32.56 17.28 -1.65
N ALA A 161 31.79 16.53 -0.86
CA ALA A 161 30.97 17.13 0.19
C ALA A 161 31.86 17.64 1.34
N ASN A 162 32.24 18.91 1.25
CA ASN A 162 32.83 19.67 2.35
C ASN A 162 31.71 20.33 3.17
N SER A 163 31.56 19.87 4.41
CA SER A 163 31.31 20.63 5.64
C SER A 163 30.07 20.27 6.46
N ALA A 164 30.37 20.04 7.74
CA ALA A 164 29.65 20.51 8.92
C ALA A 164 28.35 19.78 9.34
N ASN A 165 28.40 18.45 9.37
CA ASN A 165 28.00 17.61 10.52
C ASN A 165 28.24 16.16 10.13
N PHE A 166 29.39 15.63 10.53
CA PHE A 166 29.73 14.21 10.38
C PHE A 166 30.41 13.82 11.69
N ASP A 167 29.59 13.54 12.69
CA ASP A 167 30.08 13.17 14.01
C ASP A 167 30.82 11.83 13.91
N GLU A 168 32.12 11.97 14.10
CA GLU A 168 33.04 11.03 14.75
C GLU A 168 33.16 9.61 14.18
N ALA A 169 34.17 9.43 13.32
CA ALA A 169 34.87 8.15 13.24
C ALA A 169 35.47 7.79 14.62
N GLY A 170 34.88 6.82 15.30
CA GLY A 170 35.39 6.26 16.55
C GLY A 170 34.60 5.04 17.04
N GLY A 171 34.97 3.84 16.55
CA GLY A 171 34.46 2.53 17.02
C GLY A 171 32.96 2.32 16.83
N VAL A 172 32.46 1.11 17.09
CA VAL A 172 31.07 0.99 17.55
C VAL A 172 31.06 1.60 18.96
N GLY A 173 30.86 2.93 19.01
CA GLY A 173 30.67 3.70 20.23
C GLY A 173 31.87 4.09 21.09
N ASN A 174 33.10 4.34 20.59
CA ASN A 174 34.14 5.11 21.35
C ASN A 174 35.39 5.57 20.55
N THR A 175 35.94 6.73 20.95
CA THR A 175 37.09 7.46 20.34
C THR A 175 38.46 6.75 20.48
N LEU A 176 39.25 6.72 19.40
CA LEU A 176 40.66 6.25 19.39
C LEU A 176 41.66 7.41 19.25
N ASP A 177 42.64 7.47 20.15
CA ASP A 177 43.68 8.49 20.22
C ASP A 177 45.03 8.03 19.61
N SER A 178 45.32 8.58 18.43
CA SER A 178 46.65 8.71 17.80
C SER A 178 47.26 7.53 17.05
N PHE A 179 47.44 7.70 15.73
CA PHE A 179 48.66 7.36 14.98
C PHE A 179 48.89 8.38 13.84
N GLY A 180 50.14 8.56 13.40
CA GLY A 180 50.60 9.71 12.60
C GLY A 180 51.31 9.42 11.27
N HIS A 181 51.50 10.52 10.52
CA HIS A 181 52.35 10.78 9.33
C HIS A 181 51.81 10.51 7.90
N GLY A 182 51.56 11.62 7.15
CA GLY A 182 52.20 12.01 5.88
C GLY A 182 51.89 11.32 4.53
N ASN A 183 50.93 11.92 3.78
CA ASN A 183 50.74 12.03 2.30
C ASN A 183 51.13 10.86 1.36
N LEU A 184 50.23 10.46 0.43
CA LEU A 184 50.50 10.04 -0.98
C LEU A 184 49.21 9.57 -1.71
N THR A 185 49.12 9.80 -3.02
CA THR A 185 48.10 9.30 -3.97
C THR A 185 48.28 7.81 -4.25
N ARG A 186 47.28 6.95 -3.94
CA ARG A 186 47.28 5.52 -4.32
C ARG A 186 45.86 4.96 -4.42
N THR A 187 45.60 4.21 -5.49
CA THR A 187 44.32 3.55 -5.72
C THR A 187 44.35 2.07 -5.32
N TYR A 188 43.23 1.56 -4.77
CA TYR A 188 43.02 0.14 -4.47
C TYR A 188 41.75 -0.37 -5.18
N ALA A 189 41.86 -1.50 -5.86
CA ALA A 189 40.70 -2.39 -6.05
C ALA A 189 40.74 -3.41 -4.91
N PHE A 190 39.59 -3.68 -4.29
CA PHE A 190 39.49 -4.62 -3.17
C PHE A 190 38.12 -5.32 -3.16
N SER A 191 38.07 -6.51 -2.56
CA SER A 191 36.85 -7.27 -2.28
C SER A 191 36.96 -7.98 -0.93
N ILE A 192 35.84 -8.25 -0.29
CA ILE A 192 35.76 -8.91 1.03
C ILE A 192 34.88 -10.15 0.91
N GLU A 193 35.34 -11.28 1.43
CA GLU A 193 34.55 -12.50 1.58
C GLU A 193 33.78 -12.47 2.90
N VAL A 194 32.49 -12.78 2.84
CA VAL A 194 31.61 -12.93 4.01
C VAL A 194 30.93 -14.30 3.99
N GLU A 195 30.80 -14.91 5.15
CA GLU A 195 30.12 -16.20 5.38
C GLU A 195 29.07 -16.02 6.49
N PRO A 196 27.96 -16.77 6.52
CA PRO A 196 27.04 -16.76 7.67
C PRO A 196 27.78 -17.15 8.95
N GLY A 197 27.60 -16.37 10.02
CA GLY A 197 28.28 -16.58 11.29
C GLY A 197 27.70 -17.77 12.05
N GLU A 198 28.57 -18.65 12.56
CA GLU A 198 28.18 -19.68 13.54
C GLU A 198 27.69 -18.97 14.81
N VAL A 199 26.41 -19.12 15.12
CA VAL A 199 25.80 -18.51 16.29
C VAL A 199 26.32 -19.24 17.53
N ALA A 200 26.91 -18.52 18.48
CA ALA A 200 27.31 -19.12 19.74
C ALA A 200 26.04 -19.49 20.52
N ASP A 201 25.75 -20.78 20.57
CA ASP A 201 24.74 -21.43 21.41
C ASP A 201 25.51 -22.04 22.59
N ALA A 202 25.27 -21.52 23.79
CA ALA A 202 26.17 -21.70 24.93
C ALA A 202 25.95 -23.04 25.67
N ASP A 203 24.74 -23.59 25.58
CA ASP A 203 24.34 -24.86 26.17
C ASP A 203 23.85 -25.90 25.15
N GLU A 204 23.89 -25.56 23.86
CA GLU A 204 23.52 -26.41 22.73
C GLU A 204 22.02 -26.77 22.71
N ASP A 205 21.16 -25.88 23.20
CA ASP A 205 19.70 -26.08 23.26
C ASP A 205 18.95 -25.57 22.02
N GLY A 206 19.64 -24.85 21.12
CA GLY A 206 19.10 -24.29 19.89
C GLY A 206 18.85 -22.77 19.95
N LEU A 207 18.94 -22.14 21.13
CA LEU A 207 18.85 -20.69 21.28
C LEU A 207 20.23 -20.01 21.16
N PRO A 208 20.31 -18.87 20.45
CA PRO A 208 21.52 -18.06 20.45
C PRO A 208 21.80 -17.41 21.82
N ALA A 209 22.99 -17.60 22.37
CA ALA A 209 23.40 -16.96 23.63
C ALA A 209 23.27 -15.43 23.59
N SER A 210 23.47 -14.81 22.43
CA SER A 210 23.27 -13.37 22.25
C SER A 210 21.80 -12.95 22.33
N TRP A 211 20.89 -13.77 21.81
CA TRP A 211 19.45 -13.51 21.84
C TRP A 211 18.89 -13.73 23.25
N GLU A 212 19.28 -14.82 23.89
CA GLU A 212 18.91 -15.11 25.28
C GLU A 212 19.33 -13.98 26.22
N ASN A 213 20.59 -13.53 26.13
CA ASN A 213 21.07 -12.41 26.93
C ASN A 213 20.34 -11.08 26.63
N ALA A 214 19.91 -10.85 25.38
CA ALA A 214 19.20 -9.64 24.99
C ALA A 214 17.78 -9.58 25.54
N ASN A 215 17.07 -10.72 25.52
CA ASN A 215 15.77 -10.88 26.15
C ASN A 215 15.87 -11.22 27.64
N GLY A 216 17.10 -11.27 28.15
CA GLY A 216 17.51 -11.48 29.53
C GLY A 216 17.24 -12.87 30.09
N LEU A 217 17.06 -13.88 29.24
CA LEU A 217 17.04 -15.32 29.56
C LEU A 217 18.44 -15.77 30.07
N ASP A 218 18.55 -17.01 30.58
CA ASP A 218 19.81 -17.57 31.10
C ASP A 218 20.46 -18.44 30.03
N ASP A 219 21.56 -17.95 29.43
CA ASP A 219 22.31 -18.58 28.34
C ASP A 219 23.04 -19.88 28.72
N ASN A 220 22.65 -20.55 29.80
CA ASN A 220 23.20 -21.85 30.21
C ASN A 220 22.10 -22.84 30.64
N ASP A 221 20.83 -22.54 30.33
CA ASP A 221 19.67 -23.34 30.66
C ASP A 221 19.29 -24.30 29.51
N ASP A 222 19.92 -25.49 29.50
CA ASP A 222 19.85 -26.49 28.42
C ASP A 222 18.47 -27.14 28.14
N GLY A 223 17.39 -26.63 28.75
CA GLY A 223 16.01 -27.08 28.52
C GLY A 223 15.70 -28.52 28.94
N THR A 224 16.59 -29.23 29.66
CA THR A 224 16.36 -30.65 30.00
C THR A 224 15.37 -30.84 31.16
N ILE A 225 14.34 -31.68 30.96
CA ILE A 225 13.23 -31.87 31.91
C ILE A 225 13.68 -32.47 33.25
N GLY A 226 13.60 -31.66 34.32
CA GLY A 226 13.27 -32.11 35.66
C GLY A 226 13.62 -31.15 36.79
N GLU A 227 12.65 -30.35 37.26
CA GLU A 227 12.21 -30.26 38.67
C GLU A 227 11.28 -29.05 38.96
N SER A 228 9.96 -29.27 38.94
CA SER A 228 8.99 -28.37 39.59
C SER A 228 9.05 -28.48 41.13
N ALA A 229 10.21 -28.23 41.74
CA ALA A 229 10.40 -28.24 43.19
C ALA A 229 11.20 -27.00 43.65
N GLY A 230 10.64 -26.26 44.61
CA GLY A 230 11.22 -25.01 45.10
C GLY A 230 12.66 -25.16 45.58
N GLY A 231 13.59 -24.56 44.82
CA GLY A 231 15.03 -24.53 45.11
C GLY A 231 15.95 -24.90 43.94
N ALA A 232 15.42 -25.32 42.79
CA ALA A 232 16.20 -25.56 41.56
C ALA A 232 16.57 -24.24 40.83
N ARG A 233 17.59 -24.31 39.97
CA ARG A 233 18.27 -23.17 39.33
C ARG A 233 17.83 -22.93 37.88
N ASP A 234 16.92 -23.73 37.35
CA ASP A 234 16.42 -23.71 35.99
C ASP A 234 15.01 -23.09 35.97
N GLY A 235 14.88 -21.98 35.25
CA GLY A 235 13.66 -21.16 35.15
C GLY A 235 12.90 -21.48 33.86
N PRO A 236 11.95 -20.64 33.43
CA PRO A 236 11.32 -20.78 32.10
C PRO A 236 12.26 -20.33 30.96
N ASN A 237 13.58 -20.41 31.11
CA ASN A 237 14.51 -19.66 30.25
C ASN A 237 15.10 -20.44 29.07
N GLY A 238 15.13 -21.78 29.10
CA GLY A 238 15.62 -22.58 27.96
C GLY A 238 14.63 -22.63 26.79
N ALA A 239 15.01 -23.26 25.68
CA ALA A 239 14.25 -23.31 24.41
C ALA A 239 12.75 -23.65 24.53
N LEU A 240 12.39 -24.56 25.44
CA LEU A 240 11.00 -24.99 25.67
C LEU A 240 10.28 -24.21 26.79
N GLY A 241 10.92 -23.19 27.33
CA GLY A 241 10.37 -22.34 28.37
C GLY A 241 9.40 -21.30 27.80
N ASP A 242 8.47 -20.86 28.64
CA ASP A 242 7.41 -19.89 28.34
C ASP A 242 7.37 -18.89 29.54
N PRO A 243 8.21 -17.83 29.52
CA PRO A 243 8.36 -16.95 30.68
C PRO A 243 7.16 -16.05 30.98
N ASP A 244 6.40 -15.63 29.96
CA ASP A 244 5.25 -14.73 30.10
C ASP A 244 3.88 -15.44 30.09
N ASN A 245 3.86 -16.73 29.77
CA ASN A 245 2.69 -17.62 29.78
C ASN A 245 1.67 -17.28 28.71
N ASP A 246 2.12 -16.88 27.53
CA ASP A 246 1.28 -16.59 26.36
C ASP A 246 1.01 -17.84 25.49
N SER A 247 1.68 -18.96 25.80
CA SER A 247 1.64 -20.27 25.10
C SER A 247 2.61 -20.44 23.93
N LEU A 248 3.54 -19.51 23.72
CA LEU A 248 4.72 -19.69 22.87
C LEU A 248 5.93 -20.11 23.73
N SER A 249 6.79 -20.94 23.15
CA SER A 249 8.10 -21.23 23.73
C SER A 249 9.16 -20.26 23.23
N ASN A 250 10.22 -20.04 23.99
CA ASN A 250 11.34 -19.18 23.59
C ASN A 250 11.88 -19.51 22.18
N GLU A 251 11.88 -20.79 21.76
CA GLU A 251 12.24 -21.20 20.39
C GLU A 251 11.24 -20.70 19.34
N GLU A 252 9.95 -20.78 19.63
CA GLU A 252 8.87 -20.27 18.76
C GLU A 252 8.88 -18.73 18.72
N GLU A 253 9.21 -18.07 19.81
CA GLU A 253 9.31 -16.62 19.89
C GLU A 253 10.52 -16.09 19.13
N LEU A 254 11.66 -16.78 19.20
CA LEU A 254 12.80 -16.51 18.34
C LEU A 254 12.43 -16.64 16.85
N ALA A 255 11.61 -17.63 16.50
CA ALA A 255 11.20 -17.86 15.11
C ALA A 255 10.19 -16.83 14.59
N ASN A 256 9.29 -16.34 15.46
CA ASN A 256 8.29 -15.32 15.14
C ASN A 256 8.74 -13.89 15.50
N ASN A 257 9.95 -13.77 16.05
CA ASN A 257 10.59 -12.52 16.44
C ASN A 257 9.83 -11.74 17.51
N THR A 258 9.12 -12.40 18.42
CA THR A 258 8.39 -11.80 19.56
C THR A 258 9.29 -11.69 20.81
N ASP A 259 8.86 -10.96 21.85
CA ASP A 259 9.63 -10.85 23.10
C ASP A 259 9.19 -11.93 24.11
N PRO A 260 10.08 -12.86 24.54
CA PRO A 260 9.79 -13.95 25.49
C PRO A 260 9.37 -13.54 26.89
N ARG A 261 9.12 -12.27 27.13
CA ARG A 261 8.71 -11.70 28.41
C ARG A 261 7.52 -10.78 28.30
N GLU A 262 7.02 -10.55 27.10
CA GLU A 262 5.91 -9.68 26.82
C GLU A 262 4.90 -10.45 25.99
N ALA A 263 3.87 -10.94 26.69
CA ALA A 263 2.86 -11.81 26.11
C ALA A 263 2.04 -11.20 24.95
N ASP A 264 2.25 -9.92 24.63
CA ASP A 264 1.53 -9.08 23.67
C ASP A 264 2.55 -8.06 23.13
N SER A 265 3.29 -8.47 22.09
CA SER A 265 4.50 -7.82 21.60
C SER A 265 4.23 -6.52 20.82
N ASP A 266 3.02 -6.29 20.32
CA ASP A 266 2.64 -5.05 19.62
C ASP A 266 1.67 -4.16 20.41
N GLY A 267 1.06 -4.68 21.48
CA GLY A 267 0.25 -3.93 22.43
C GLY A 267 -1.20 -3.73 22.00
N ASP A 268 -1.73 -4.57 21.11
CA ASP A 268 -3.11 -4.52 20.62
C ASP A 268 -4.13 -5.21 21.58
N THR A 269 -3.63 -5.90 22.61
CA THR A 269 -4.36 -6.66 23.64
C THR A 269 -4.68 -8.13 23.33
N ILE A 270 -4.27 -8.65 22.18
CA ILE A 270 -4.18 -10.09 21.90
C ILE A 270 -2.78 -10.56 22.28
N ASN A 271 -2.66 -11.80 22.71
CA ASN A 271 -1.36 -12.38 23.04
C ASN A 271 -0.70 -13.00 21.79
N ASP A 272 0.62 -12.94 21.69
CA ASP A 272 1.39 -13.41 20.52
C ASP A 272 1.04 -14.87 20.13
N GLY A 273 0.98 -15.77 21.12
CA GLY A 273 0.59 -17.16 20.89
C GLY A 273 -0.85 -17.36 20.39
N THR A 274 -1.75 -16.43 20.69
CA THR A 274 -3.12 -16.41 20.16
C THR A 274 -3.15 -15.92 18.73
N GLU A 275 -2.38 -14.89 18.41
CA GLU A 275 -2.27 -14.32 17.06
C GLU A 275 -1.70 -15.32 16.07
N ILE A 276 -0.57 -15.95 16.42
CA ILE A 276 0.03 -17.04 15.62
C ILE A 276 -0.96 -18.20 15.41
N ALA A 277 -1.79 -18.51 16.40
CA ALA A 277 -2.81 -19.56 16.26
C ALA A 277 -3.98 -19.15 15.36
N ASN A 278 -4.31 -17.85 15.30
CA ASN A 278 -5.35 -17.29 14.45
C ASN A 278 -4.85 -16.90 13.05
N GLY A 279 -3.54 -16.82 12.85
CA GLY A 279 -2.90 -16.47 11.58
C GLY A 279 -2.60 -14.99 11.41
N THR A 280 -2.81 -14.17 12.44
CA THR A 280 -2.45 -12.74 12.48
C THR A 280 -0.98 -12.53 12.85
N ASN A 281 -0.48 -11.30 12.74
CA ASN A 281 0.92 -10.97 12.94
C ASN A 281 1.17 -10.36 14.34
N PRO A 282 1.85 -11.07 15.26
CA PRO A 282 2.06 -10.64 16.66
C PRO A 282 3.01 -9.46 16.86
N ARG A 283 3.28 -8.71 15.79
CA ARG A 283 4.14 -7.53 15.78
C ARG A 283 3.47 -6.36 15.07
N ASN A 284 2.21 -6.51 14.69
CA ASN A 284 1.45 -5.54 13.96
C ASN A 284 0.03 -5.49 14.52
N THR A 285 -0.28 -4.37 15.19
CA THR A 285 -1.56 -4.20 15.88
C THR A 285 -2.80 -4.25 14.97
N ASP A 286 -2.61 -4.10 13.66
CA ASP A 286 -3.64 -4.07 12.60
C ASP A 286 -3.08 -4.90 11.42
N SER A 287 -3.35 -6.20 11.42
CA SER A 287 -2.66 -7.19 10.58
C SER A 287 -2.92 -7.02 9.08
N ASP A 288 -4.02 -6.40 8.68
CA ASP A 288 -4.39 -6.14 7.28
C ASP A 288 -4.44 -4.65 6.87
N ASP A 289 -4.04 -3.75 7.78
CA ASP A 289 -3.86 -2.31 7.60
C ASP A 289 -5.17 -1.58 7.18
N ASP A 290 -6.31 -2.01 7.73
CA ASP A 290 -7.65 -1.52 7.36
C ASP A 290 -8.15 -0.36 8.27
N GLY A 291 -7.46 -0.13 9.39
CA GLY A 291 -7.75 0.88 10.39
C GLY A 291 -8.42 0.36 11.66
N LEU A 292 -8.63 -0.94 11.79
CA LEU A 292 -9.04 -1.62 13.02
C LEU A 292 -7.89 -2.47 13.56
N THR A 293 -7.72 -2.50 14.88
CA THR A 293 -6.79 -3.47 15.47
C THR A 293 -7.34 -4.89 15.42
N ASP A 294 -6.50 -5.92 15.41
CA ASP A 294 -6.94 -7.33 15.39
C ASP A 294 -7.90 -7.62 16.57
N ALA A 295 -7.66 -6.99 17.73
CA ALA A 295 -8.57 -7.01 18.88
C ALA A 295 -9.94 -6.35 18.63
N GLU A 296 -9.99 -5.23 17.91
CA GLU A 296 -11.22 -4.54 17.51
C GLU A 296 -12.01 -5.37 16.50
N GLU A 297 -11.33 -6.01 15.56
CA GLU A 297 -11.92 -6.88 14.56
C GLU A 297 -12.49 -8.16 15.14
N ALA A 298 -11.76 -8.80 16.06
CA ALA A 298 -12.29 -9.92 16.84
C ALA A 298 -13.58 -9.55 17.61
N THR A 299 -13.72 -8.27 17.98
CA THR A 299 -14.93 -7.72 18.62
C THR A 299 -16.04 -7.40 17.60
N ALA A 300 -15.67 -6.88 16.42
CA ALA A 300 -16.57 -6.57 15.31
C ALA A 300 -17.10 -7.84 14.61
N GLY A 301 -16.37 -8.95 14.70
CA GLY A 301 -16.64 -10.20 14.01
C GLY A 301 -16.14 -10.22 12.57
N THR A 302 -15.16 -9.38 12.22
CA THR A 302 -14.47 -9.32 10.93
C THR A 302 -13.24 -10.24 10.92
N ASP A 303 -12.66 -10.49 9.75
CA ASP A 303 -11.47 -11.32 9.58
C ASP A 303 -10.21 -10.43 9.60
N PRO A 304 -9.36 -10.50 10.65
CA PRO A 304 -8.21 -9.61 10.83
C PRO A 304 -7.05 -9.83 9.86
N ASN A 305 -7.29 -10.54 8.75
CA ASN A 305 -6.33 -10.71 7.67
C ASN A 305 -6.98 -10.40 6.31
N ASP A 306 -8.19 -9.84 6.31
CA ASP A 306 -8.96 -9.48 5.13
C ASP A 306 -9.55 -8.08 5.35
N PRO A 307 -8.95 -7.04 4.75
CA PRO A 307 -9.33 -5.67 5.07
C PRO A 307 -10.75 -5.33 4.61
N ASP A 308 -11.45 -6.20 3.88
CA ASP A 308 -12.84 -6.07 3.41
C ASP A 308 -13.54 -7.43 3.58
N THR A 309 -13.91 -7.77 4.82
CA THR A 309 -14.43 -9.10 5.21
C THR A 309 -15.60 -9.57 4.34
N ASP A 310 -16.46 -8.67 3.88
CA ASP A 310 -17.66 -9.01 3.12
C ASP A 310 -17.52 -8.86 1.60
N GLY A 311 -16.43 -8.24 1.14
CA GLY A 311 -16.02 -8.11 -0.25
C GLY A 311 -16.84 -7.10 -1.05
N ASP A 312 -17.40 -6.06 -0.43
CA ASP A 312 -18.18 -5.01 -1.09
C ASP A 312 -17.32 -3.88 -1.70
N GLY A 313 -16.03 -3.86 -1.39
CA GLY A 313 -15.05 -2.87 -1.82
C GLY A 313 -14.83 -1.71 -0.85
N ARG A 314 -15.24 -1.84 0.42
CA ARG A 314 -14.88 -0.96 1.53
C ARG A 314 -14.17 -1.73 2.59
N THR A 315 -13.28 -1.05 3.32
CA THR A 315 -12.65 -1.72 4.44
C THR A 315 -13.55 -1.81 5.65
N ASP A 316 -13.38 -2.82 6.48
CA ASP A 316 -14.18 -3.02 7.69
C ASP A 316 -14.09 -1.81 8.63
N GLY A 317 -12.89 -1.22 8.76
CA GLY A 317 -12.66 0.03 9.48
C GLY A 317 -13.45 1.22 8.91
N GLN A 318 -13.56 1.33 7.58
CA GLN A 318 -14.40 2.35 6.95
C GLN A 318 -15.88 2.12 7.24
N GLU A 319 -16.32 0.87 7.20
CA GLU A 319 -17.71 0.51 7.44
C GLU A 319 -18.14 0.79 8.87
N ILE A 320 -17.32 0.43 9.86
CA ILE A 320 -17.56 0.74 11.26
C ILE A 320 -17.57 2.26 11.48
N ALA A 321 -16.62 2.99 10.90
CA ALA A 321 -16.56 4.45 11.01
C ALA A 321 -17.81 5.14 10.40
N LEU A 322 -18.38 4.56 9.35
CA LEU A 322 -19.58 5.04 8.65
C LEU A 322 -20.89 4.48 9.24
N GLY A 323 -20.81 3.54 10.18
CA GLY A 323 -21.95 2.88 10.81
C GLY A 323 -22.71 1.90 9.90
N SER A 324 -22.05 1.37 8.86
CA SER A 324 -22.51 0.20 8.11
C SER A 324 -22.13 -1.10 8.83
N ASP A 325 -22.40 -2.25 8.21
CA ASP A 325 -22.22 -3.57 8.82
C ASP A 325 -21.13 -4.27 8.01
N PRO A 326 -19.91 -4.43 8.55
CA PRO A 326 -18.74 -4.96 7.82
C PRO A 326 -18.86 -6.45 7.46
N ASN A 327 -20.02 -7.06 7.74
CA ASN A 327 -20.30 -8.46 7.45
C ASN A 327 -21.49 -8.64 6.50
N ASP A 328 -22.02 -7.56 5.92
CA ASP A 328 -23.13 -7.60 4.97
C ASP A 328 -22.80 -6.77 3.73
N PRO A 329 -22.49 -7.40 2.58
CA PRO A 329 -22.07 -6.68 1.37
C PRO A 329 -23.21 -5.90 0.70
N ASN A 330 -24.40 -5.93 1.32
CA ASN A 330 -25.55 -5.12 0.94
C ASN A 330 -25.93 -4.10 2.03
N SER A 331 -25.07 -3.92 3.04
CA SER A 331 -25.27 -2.97 4.12
C SER A 331 -25.49 -1.60 3.50
N PRO A 332 -26.65 -0.96 3.77
CA PRO A 332 -26.96 0.30 3.14
C PRO A 332 -25.99 1.34 3.73
N ASN A 333 -24.95 1.65 2.96
CA ASN A 333 -24.00 2.76 3.08
C ASN A 333 -24.69 4.09 3.37
N THR A 334 -25.17 4.25 4.61
CA THR A 334 -26.10 5.29 5.02
C THR A 334 -25.77 5.79 6.40
N ILE A 335 -25.59 7.10 6.47
CA ILE A 335 -25.39 7.85 7.70
C ILE A 335 -26.78 8.09 8.31
N LYS A 336 -26.99 7.60 9.54
CA LYS A 336 -28.23 7.84 10.29
C LYS A 336 -28.16 9.19 11.00
N ILE A 337 -29.09 10.08 10.70
CA ILE A 337 -29.22 11.41 11.34
C ILE A 337 -30.50 11.45 12.17
N GLY A 338 -30.37 11.57 13.50
CA GLY A 338 -31.48 11.56 14.45
C GLY A 338 -31.47 10.35 15.38
N PHE A 339 -32.50 10.23 16.24
CA PHE A 339 -32.48 9.32 17.39
C PHE A 339 -32.85 7.87 17.01
N GLY A 340 -31.84 7.05 16.71
CA GLY A 340 -32.01 5.66 16.27
C GLY A 340 -32.07 4.61 17.40
N ALA A 341 -31.20 4.67 18.40
CA ALA A 341 -30.96 3.49 19.26
C ALA A 341 -32.00 3.25 20.38
N ASN A 342 -32.86 4.24 20.71
CA ASN A 342 -33.88 4.09 21.76
C ASN A 342 -35.20 4.77 21.39
N LEU A 343 -35.89 4.29 20.36
CA LEU A 343 -37.27 4.72 19.99
C LEU A 343 -38.34 4.50 21.10
N ALA A 344 -37.96 4.24 22.36
CA ALA A 344 -38.84 4.04 23.51
C ALA A 344 -39.11 5.36 24.27
N GLY A 345 -40.39 5.72 24.47
CA GLY A 345 -40.76 6.81 25.39
C GLY A 345 -41.78 7.86 24.92
N VAL A 346 -42.47 7.65 23.80
CA VAL A 346 -43.42 8.65 23.26
C VAL A 346 -44.54 8.96 24.26
N THR A 347 -44.70 10.25 24.61
CA THR A 347 -45.90 10.75 25.33
C THR A 347 -46.71 11.71 24.46
N ASP A 348 -47.98 11.33 24.29
CA ASP A 348 -49.17 12.07 23.85
C ASP A 348 -49.01 13.35 23.00
N THR A 349 -49.46 13.30 21.74
CA THR A 349 -49.57 14.44 20.83
C THR A 349 -50.95 15.10 20.81
N GLN A 350 -51.81 14.96 21.81
CA GLN A 350 -53.15 15.56 21.85
C GLN A 350 -53.11 17.06 21.52
N SER A 351 -53.42 17.45 20.28
CA SER A 351 -53.93 18.79 19.99
C SER A 351 -55.04 19.05 21.00
N ASP A 352 -54.96 20.13 21.76
CA ASP A 352 -56.03 20.48 22.71
C ASP A 352 -57.34 20.86 22.00
N GLY A 353 -57.43 20.65 20.68
CA GLY A 353 -58.64 20.83 19.87
C GLY A 353 -58.95 22.29 19.58
N PHE A 354 -58.12 23.24 20.02
CA PHE A 354 -58.44 24.66 19.95
C PHE A 354 -57.47 25.51 19.11
N SER A 355 -56.38 24.97 18.57
CA SER A 355 -55.49 25.73 17.69
C SER A 355 -54.91 24.93 16.51
N ASN A 356 -55.28 25.32 15.29
CA ASN A 356 -54.73 24.83 14.03
C ASN A 356 -53.31 25.42 13.80
N GLN A 357 -52.30 25.03 14.59
CA GLN A 357 -50.92 25.50 14.41
C GLN A 357 -50.05 24.47 13.69
N MET A 358 -49.32 24.87 12.63
CA MET A 358 -48.26 24.04 12.02
C MET A 358 -47.07 23.93 12.96
N ARG A 359 -46.43 22.76 13.03
CA ARG A 359 -45.35 22.49 13.99
C ARG A 359 -44.19 21.77 13.32
N GLN A 360 -42.98 22.20 13.64
CA GLN A 360 -41.73 21.52 13.28
C GLN A 360 -41.05 21.05 14.55
N ASN A 361 -40.67 19.78 14.59
CA ASN A 361 -39.82 19.24 15.65
C ASN A 361 -38.46 18.90 15.03
N ILE A 362 -37.39 19.51 15.55
CA ILE A 362 -36.02 19.26 15.10
C ILE A 362 -35.25 18.66 16.27
N ASN A 363 -34.56 17.54 16.00
CA ASN A 363 -33.66 16.94 16.97
C ASN A 363 -32.27 17.56 16.85
N ILE A 364 -31.94 18.45 17.78
CA ILE A 364 -30.61 19.08 17.87
C ILE A 364 -29.70 18.43 18.92
N THR A 365 -30.18 17.41 19.62
CA THR A 365 -29.37 16.64 20.57
C THR A 365 -28.64 15.47 19.90
N ASP A 366 -29.07 15.10 18.70
CA ASP A 366 -28.53 13.98 17.92
C ASP A 366 -28.28 14.45 16.47
N THR A 367 -27.32 15.36 16.35
CA THR A 367 -26.89 15.94 15.07
C THR A 367 -25.65 15.23 14.57
N VAL A 368 -25.51 15.13 13.26
CA VAL A 368 -24.32 14.56 12.62
C VAL A 368 -23.58 15.65 11.87
N PHE A 369 -22.25 15.72 12.03
CA PHE A 369 -21.44 16.54 11.16
C PHE A 369 -21.24 15.81 9.84
N LEU A 370 -21.60 16.46 8.73
CA LEU A 370 -21.31 15.95 7.39
C LEU A 370 -20.25 16.83 6.73
N ASP A 371 -19.32 16.19 6.03
CA ASP A 371 -18.33 16.91 5.23
C ASP A 371 -18.95 17.56 4.00
N ALA A 372 -18.23 18.52 3.43
CA ALA A 372 -18.62 19.21 2.21
C ALA A 372 -18.81 18.21 1.06
N GLY A 373 -20.00 18.15 0.48
CA GLY A 373 -20.31 17.14 -0.53
C GLY A 373 -21.79 17.07 -0.88
N THR A 374 -22.12 16.24 -1.87
CA THR A 374 -23.51 15.96 -2.23
C THR A 374 -23.96 14.67 -1.55
N TYR A 375 -25.16 14.69 -0.96
CA TYR A 375 -25.76 13.58 -0.24
C TYR A 375 -27.18 13.35 -0.74
N THR A 376 -27.71 12.14 -0.50
CA THR A 376 -29.08 11.76 -0.84
C THR A 376 -29.77 11.19 0.38
N ALA A 377 -30.89 11.78 0.81
CA ALA A 377 -31.79 11.19 1.79
C ALA A 377 -32.57 10.03 1.17
N LEU A 378 -32.52 8.86 1.80
CA LEU A 378 -33.07 7.62 1.25
C LEU A 378 -34.36 7.21 1.94
N SER A 379 -34.29 7.06 3.26
CA SER A 379 -35.39 6.58 4.09
C SER A 379 -35.40 7.27 5.44
N TRP A 380 -36.47 7.06 6.18
CA TRP A 380 -36.58 7.50 7.56
C TRP A 380 -37.32 6.48 8.41
N GLU A 381 -37.03 6.53 9.70
CA GLU A 381 -37.63 5.72 10.74
C GLU A 381 -38.37 6.64 11.69
N TYR A 382 -39.53 6.23 12.20
CA TYR A 382 -40.29 7.03 13.16
C TYR A 382 -41.10 6.19 14.14
N ASN A 383 -41.35 6.75 15.32
CA ASN A 383 -42.33 6.21 16.27
C ASN A 383 -43.44 7.24 16.55
N ALA A 384 -44.67 6.91 16.16
CA ALA A 384 -45.84 7.79 16.30
C ALA A 384 -46.85 7.27 17.35
N ALA A 385 -47.44 8.19 18.13
CA ALA A 385 -48.53 7.85 19.05
C ALA A 385 -49.89 7.77 18.33
N PRO A 386 -50.88 7.02 18.84
CA PRO A 386 -52.24 7.03 18.30
C PRO A 386 -52.94 8.39 18.48
N ASP A 387 -53.64 8.90 17.45
CA ASP A 387 -54.53 10.07 17.59
C ASP A 387 -55.83 9.67 18.30
N LEU A 388 -55.96 10.09 19.56
CA LEU A 388 -57.08 9.76 20.44
C LEU A 388 -58.32 10.65 20.24
N THR A 389 -58.26 11.70 19.41
CA THR A 389 -59.28 12.76 19.35
C THR A 389 -60.15 12.74 18.09
N ASN A 390 -59.59 12.42 16.93
CA ASN A 390 -60.33 12.42 15.65
C ASN A 390 -60.35 11.06 14.93
N GLY A 391 -59.68 10.03 15.48
CA GLY A 391 -59.68 8.68 14.90
C GLY A 391 -59.08 8.60 13.48
N GLY A 392 -58.21 9.55 13.13
CA GLY A 392 -57.52 9.61 11.83
C GLY A 392 -56.03 9.92 11.99
N THR A 393 -55.25 9.59 10.95
CA THR A 393 -53.82 9.89 10.81
C THR A 393 -53.59 11.41 10.67
N GLN A 394 -52.46 11.92 11.14
CA GLN A 394 -52.02 13.28 10.81
C GLN A 394 -50.94 13.20 9.74
N PRO A 395 -51.07 13.95 8.64
CA PRO A 395 -50.02 13.98 7.67
C PRO A 395 -48.82 14.71 8.23
N VAL A 396 -47.64 14.21 7.90
CA VAL A 396 -46.35 14.80 8.24
C VAL A 396 -45.35 14.53 7.11
N PHE A 397 -44.26 15.27 7.07
CA PHE A 397 -43.11 14.95 6.23
C PHE A 397 -41.80 15.13 7.01
N PRO A 398 -40.79 14.27 6.76
CA PRO A 398 -39.45 14.44 7.32
C PRO A 398 -38.68 15.52 6.55
N PHE A 399 -37.71 16.15 7.20
CA PHE A 399 -36.78 17.09 6.55
C PHE A 399 -35.40 17.05 7.21
N LEU A 400 -34.38 17.49 6.47
CA LEU A 400 -33.02 17.70 6.98
C LEU A 400 -32.68 19.18 6.98
N THR A 401 -31.86 19.61 7.94
CA THR A 401 -31.48 21.00 8.06
C THR A 401 -30.04 21.19 8.53
N ILE A 402 -29.35 22.21 8.02
CA ILE A 402 -28.09 22.71 8.55
C ILE A 402 -28.36 23.54 9.81
N VAL A 403 -27.63 23.27 10.88
CA VAL A 403 -27.65 24.06 12.13
C VAL A 403 -26.69 25.25 11.98
N ASN A 404 -27.22 26.45 11.66
CA ASN A 404 -26.44 27.67 11.45
C ASN A 404 -26.18 28.46 12.76
N GLY A 405 -26.37 27.82 13.90
CA GLY A 405 -26.27 28.42 15.23
C GLY A 405 -27.44 28.04 16.14
N PRO A 406 -27.46 28.55 17.39
CA PRO A 406 -28.44 28.12 18.38
C PRO A 406 -29.89 28.53 18.09
N ALA A 407 -30.13 29.41 17.10
CA ALA A 407 -31.44 29.97 16.79
C ALA A 407 -31.85 29.96 15.31
N SER A 408 -30.99 29.44 14.43
CA SER A 408 -31.15 29.56 12.97
C SER A 408 -30.78 28.25 12.29
N HIS A 409 -31.58 27.82 11.32
CA HIS A 409 -31.35 26.61 10.56
C HIS A 409 -31.81 26.78 9.11
N THR A 410 -31.21 26.02 8.19
CA THR A 410 -31.54 26.07 6.75
C THR A 410 -32.00 24.71 6.29
N VAL A 411 -33.21 24.62 5.72
CA VAL A 411 -33.74 23.35 5.19
C VAL A 411 -32.95 22.96 3.94
N ILE A 412 -32.40 21.75 3.92
CA ILE A 412 -31.56 21.25 2.81
C ILE A 412 -32.21 20.10 2.04
N ALA A 413 -33.08 19.33 2.67
CA ALA A 413 -33.88 18.28 2.03
C ALA A 413 -35.23 18.14 2.74
N PHE A 414 -36.26 17.71 2.02
CA PHE A 414 -37.55 17.36 2.61
C PHE A 414 -38.16 16.17 1.87
N GLY A 415 -38.86 15.33 2.62
CA GLY A 415 -39.50 14.13 2.11
C GLY A 415 -40.96 14.31 1.76
N ASP A 416 -41.57 13.24 1.28
CA ASP A 416 -42.98 13.17 0.95
C ASP A 416 -43.86 13.31 2.19
N THR A 417 -45.05 13.85 1.98
CA THR A 417 -46.09 13.86 3.00
C THR A 417 -46.68 12.46 3.13
N ILE A 418 -46.60 11.89 4.33
CA ILE A 418 -47.23 10.63 4.67
C ILE A 418 -48.26 10.82 5.78
N ASP A 419 -49.26 9.96 5.78
CA ASP A 419 -50.13 9.74 6.95
C ASP A 419 -49.41 8.78 7.92
N THR A 420 -49.00 9.24 9.10
CA THR A 420 -48.29 8.36 10.05
C THR A 420 -49.22 7.29 10.61
N GLU A 421 -48.77 6.04 10.59
CA GLU A 421 -49.40 4.96 11.33
C GLU A 421 -48.88 4.92 12.78
N PRO A 422 -49.74 4.66 13.79
CA PRO A 422 -49.28 4.53 15.17
C PRO A 422 -48.32 3.36 15.36
N GLY A 423 -47.27 3.57 16.16
CA GLY A 423 -46.21 2.59 16.42
C GLY A 423 -44.88 2.95 15.76
N MET A 424 -43.91 2.04 15.87
CA MET A 424 -42.62 2.17 15.22
C MET A 424 -42.73 1.74 13.75
N GLN A 425 -42.14 2.56 12.89
CA GLN A 425 -42.09 2.38 11.44
C GLN A 425 -40.64 2.55 11.01
N PHE A 426 -40.19 1.67 10.10
CA PHE A 426 -38.80 1.59 9.65
C PHE A 426 -38.74 1.68 8.13
N ALA A 427 -37.61 2.16 7.61
CA ALA A 427 -37.31 2.21 6.18
C ALA A 427 -38.43 2.85 5.33
N VAL A 428 -39.09 3.86 5.88
CA VAL A 428 -40.14 4.57 5.14
C VAL A 428 -39.45 5.42 4.08
N PRO A 429 -39.81 5.32 2.80
CA PRO A 429 -39.12 6.08 1.76
C PRO A 429 -39.18 7.59 2.03
N PHE A 430 -38.06 8.28 1.80
CA PHE A 430 -38.01 9.74 1.92
C PHE A 430 -38.82 10.40 0.78
N GLY A 431 -38.86 9.80 -0.41
CA GLY A 431 -39.96 9.94 -1.38
C GLY A 431 -40.01 11.16 -2.31
N ALA A 432 -39.30 12.26 -2.05
CA ALA A 432 -39.48 13.51 -2.79
C ALA A 432 -38.41 13.81 -3.88
N ASP A 433 -38.75 14.69 -4.82
CA ASP A 433 -37.84 15.23 -5.86
C ASP A 433 -36.63 16.03 -5.28
N ASN A 434 -36.68 16.41 -4.00
CA ASN A 434 -35.66 17.21 -3.30
C ASN A 434 -34.93 16.41 -2.21
N ASN A 435 -34.72 15.11 -2.45
CA ASN A 435 -34.00 14.23 -1.53
C ASN A 435 -32.47 14.32 -1.69
N VAL A 436 -31.97 14.90 -2.78
CA VAL A 436 -30.55 15.19 -2.99
C VAL A 436 -30.22 16.59 -2.47
N PHE A 437 -29.18 16.71 -1.64
CA PHE A 437 -28.76 17.97 -1.05
C PHE A 437 -27.24 18.12 -1.04
N THR A 438 -26.74 19.35 -0.89
CA THR A 438 -25.30 19.65 -0.86
C THR A 438 -24.94 20.31 0.47
N VAL A 439 -23.88 19.82 1.09
CA VAL A 439 -23.23 20.40 2.26
C VAL A 439 -22.14 21.37 1.79
N PRO A 440 -22.12 22.62 2.31
CA PRO A 440 -21.17 23.65 1.86
C PRO A 440 -19.71 23.30 2.20
N GLU A 441 -18.78 23.99 1.54
CA GLU A 441 -17.35 23.92 1.88
C GLU A 441 -17.10 24.23 3.36
N GLY A 442 -16.26 23.40 4.01
CA GLY A 442 -16.04 23.43 5.46
C GLY A 442 -16.95 22.51 6.27
N GLY A 443 -17.85 21.75 5.62
CA GLY A 443 -18.77 20.83 6.27
C GLY A 443 -19.90 21.55 7.02
N ALA A 444 -20.86 20.79 7.51
CA ALA A 444 -21.96 21.33 8.30
C ALA A 444 -22.54 20.31 9.28
N THR A 445 -22.96 20.79 10.45
CA THR A 445 -23.77 20.01 11.39
C THR A 445 -25.22 19.93 10.90
N ILE A 446 -25.68 18.71 10.66
CA ILE A 446 -27.01 18.40 10.12
C ILE A 446 -27.90 17.83 11.23
N ALA A 447 -29.13 18.29 11.26
CA ALA A 447 -30.19 17.81 12.13
C ALA A 447 -31.37 17.26 11.31
N ALA A 448 -32.01 16.22 11.83
CA ALA A 448 -33.26 15.72 11.29
C ALA A 448 -34.45 16.47 11.91
N GLY A 449 -35.51 16.66 11.11
CA GLY A 449 -36.78 17.25 11.54
C GLY A 449 -38.02 16.56 10.96
N ILE A 450 -39.19 16.84 11.57
CA ILE A 450 -40.52 16.44 11.06
C ILE A 450 -41.52 17.61 11.14
N GLN A 451 -42.37 17.76 10.13
CA GLN A 451 -43.38 18.84 10.03
C GLN A 451 -44.78 18.34 9.69
N ASN A 452 -45.84 18.97 10.22
CA ASN A 452 -47.24 18.72 9.86
C ASN A 452 -47.80 19.79 8.89
N PRO A 453 -48.31 19.43 7.69
CA PRO A 453 -48.80 20.37 6.68
C PRO A 453 -50.28 20.79 6.82
N ASN A 454 -51.10 20.12 7.63
CA ASN A 454 -52.57 20.28 7.59
C ASN A 454 -53.16 21.33 8.54
N ALA A 455 -52.33 22.17 9.16
CA ALA A 455 -52.80 23.16 10.11
C ALA A 455 -52.86 24.58 9.49
N ASN A 456 -54.06 25.16 9.38
CA ASN A 456 -54.22 26.57 9.00
C ASN A 456 -53.84 27.50 10.16
N GLY A 457 -52.58 27.94 10.22
CA GLY A 457 -52.11 28.92 11.20
C GLY A 457 -50.66 28.71 11.62
N VAL A 458 -50.06 29.82 12.10
CA VAL A 458 -48.72 30.02 12.69
C VAL A 458 -47.85 28.76 12.78
N THR A 459 -46.73 28.76 12.04
CA THR A 459 -45.66 27.78 12.20
C THR A 459 -44.90 28.07 13.47
N ASN A 460 -44.82 27.07 14.36
CA ASN A 460 -43.92 27.10 15.50
C ASN A 460 -42.82 26.07 15.28
N SER A 461 -41.57 26.55 15.20
CA SER A 461 -40.39 25.68 15.19
C SER A 461 -39.97 25.39 16.63
N ILE A 462 -39.86 24.11 16.98
CA ILE A 462 -39.53 23.65 18.33
C ILE A 462 -38.15 22.95 18.24
N LEU A 463 -37.15 23.50 18.94
CA LEU A 463 -35.97 22.72 19.33
C LEU A 463 -36.38 21.81 20.48
N THR A 464 -36.27 20.50 20.31
CA THR A 464 -36.48 19.58 21.42
C THR A 464 -35.12 19.22 22.02
N ASP A 465 -34.80 19.82 23.18
CA ASP A 465 -33.83 19.24 24.10
C ASP A 465 -34.50 18.01 24.72
N THR A 466 -34.05 16.81 24.32
CA THR A 466 -34.66 15.56 24.78
C THR A 466 -34.14 15.07 26.12
N SER A 467 -33.36 15.88 26.87
CA SER A 467 -33.06 15.59 28.26
C SER A 467 -34.29 15.83 29.16
N PHE A 468 -35.23 14.88 29.18
CA PHE A 468 -36.36 14.77 30.14
C PHE A 468 -36.94 16.11 30.66
N GLY A 469 -37.72 16.83 29.84
CA GLY A 469 -38.67 17.82 30.39
C GLY A 469 -39.03 19.01 29.51
N SER A 470 -40.27 19.02 29.02
CA SER A 470 -41.05 20.16 28.47
C SER A 470 -40.49 20.92 27.25
N THR A 471 -41.33 21.07 26.22
CA THR A 471 -41.01 21.71 24.91
C THR A 471 -41.94 22.89 24.59
N ASP A 472 -41.47 23.92 23.87
CA ASP A 472 -42.15 25.22 23.63
C ASP A 472 -42.50 25.61 22.18
N HIS A 473 -43.52 26.46 22.05
CA HIS A 473 -44.08 27.17 20.91
C HIS A 473 -43.58 28.64 20.74
N ALA A 474 -43.00 28.98 19.57
CA ALA A 474 -42.87 30.38 19.12
C ALA A 474 -43.46 30.65 17.74
N ASN A 475 -44.15 31.79 17.62
CA ASN A 475 -45.01 32.14 16.50
C ASN A 475 -44.25 32.88 15.38
N ASN A 476 -44.03 32.29 14.20
CA ASN A 476 -43.55 33.02 13.02
C ASN A 476 -44.65 33.16 11.95
N THR A 477 -44.65 34.31 11.25
CA THR A 477 -45.59 34.70 10.19
C THR A 477 -45.17 34.25 8.78
N ASN A 478 -43.99 33.66 8.58
CA ASN A 478 -43.53 33.16 7.28
C ASN A 478 -44.05 31.75 6.99
N PHE A 479 -45.30 31.71 6.52
CA PHE A 479 -46.15 30.52 6.36
C PHE A 479 -45.79 29.60 5.18
N SER A 480 -45.06 30.06 4.16
CA SER A 480 -44.88 29.32 2.89
C SER A 480 -43.46 28.81 2.61
N GLU A 481 -42.47 29.14 3.45
CA GLU A 481 -41.05 29.01 3.09
C GLU A 481 -40.39 27.73 3.62
N ALA A 482 -40.91 27.11 4.68
CA ALA A 482 -40.31 25.92 5.29
C ALA A 482 -40.29 24.66 4.41
N GLY A 483 -41.20 24.56 3.44
CA GLY A 483 -41.19 23.48 2.44
C GLY A 483 -40.26 23.75 1.26
N SER A 484 -39.42 24.78 1.33
CA SER A 484 -38.48 25.15 0.27
C SER A 484 -37.06 24.88 0.71
N VAL A 485 -36.32 24.11 -0.08
CA VAL A 485 -34.86 23.97 0.09
C VAL A 485 -34.19 25.34 0.01
N GLY A 486 -33.23 25.59 0.92
CA GLY A 486 -32.48 26.84 1.01
C GLY A 486 -33.16 27.94 1.85
N ALA A 487 -34.38 27.70 2.36
CA ALA A 487 -35.02 28.64 3.27
C ALA A 487 -34.30 28.65 4.62
N THR A 488 -33.85 29.83 5.05
CA THR A 488 -33.31 30.04 6.39
C THR A 488 -34.46 30.41 7.32
N LEU A 489 -34.61 29.68 8.41
CA LEU A 489 -35.68 29.84 9.38
C LEU A 489 -35.10 30.38 10.69
N ASP A 490 -35.55 31.58 11.09
CA ASP A 490 -35.17 32.25 12.33
C ASP A 490 -36.37 32.25 13.31
N SER A 491 -36.15 31.84 14.58
CA SER A 491 -36.94 32.17 15.81
C SER A 491 -37.26 30.96 16.71
N PHE A 492 -36.86 31.04 17.99
CA PHE A 492 -37.35 30.20 19.10
C PHE A 492 -37.96 31.06 20.22
N GLY A 493 -38.84 30.46 21.04
CA GLY A 493 -39.44 31.01 22.26
C GLY A 493 -39.50 29.95 23.37
N PHE A 494 -39.74 30.42 24.62
CA PHE A 494 -39.87 29.73 25.94
C PHE A 494 -41.28 29.50 26.59
N ALA A 495 -41.80 28.25 26.79
CA ALA A 495 -43.11 27.86 27.42
C ALA A 495 -43.44 26.33 27.30
N ASN A 496 -44.30 25.79 28.19
CA ASN A 496 -44.27 24.36 28.57
C ASN A 496 -45.41 23.49 28.00
N LEU A 497 -45.13 22.57 27.05
CA LEU A 497 -45.99 21.40 26.74
C LEU A 497 -45.18 20.14 26.39
N THR A 498 -45.71 18.94 26.68
CA THR A 498 -45.04 17.64 26.48
C THR A 498 -45.54 16.97 25.19
N ARG A 499 -44.72 16.89 24.12
CA ARG A 499 -44.97 16.10 22.90
C ARG A 499 -43.65 15.76 22.19
N THR A 500 -43.40 14.50 21.83
CA THR A 500 -42.14 14.12 21.15
C THR A 500 -42.36 13.01 20.12
N TYR A 501 -41.90 13.24 18.88
CA TYR A 501 -41.68 12.18 17.89
C TYR A 501 -40.22 11.74 18.00
N ALA A 502 -39.96 10.44 18.02
CA ALA A 502 -38.61 9.91 17.80
C ALA A 502 -38.51 9.52 16.32
N PHE A 503 -37.48 9.99 15.63
CA PHE A 503 -37.26 9.72 14.23
C PHE A 503 -35.76 9.85 13.87
N ALA A 504 -35.36 9.13 12.84
CA ALA A 504 -34.03 9.18 12.22
C ALA A 504 -34.18 9.15 10.69
N ILE A 505 -33.25 9.73 9.96
CA ILE A 505 -33.23 9.78 8.50
C ILE A 505 -31.91 9.18 8.02
N ASP A 506 -31.98 8.25 7.09
CA ASP A 506 -30.84 7.63 6.44
C ASP A 506 -30.39 8.50 5.26
N VAL A 507 -29.12 8.89 5.23
CA VAL A 507 -28.53 9.64 4.12
C VAL A 507 -27.33 8.91 3.53
N LYS A 508 -27.23 8.87 2.21
CA LYS A 508 -26.09 8.28 1.49
C LYS A 508 -25.24 9.38 0.88
N ALA A 509 -23.93 9.28 1.05
CA ALA A 509 -22.98 10.16 0.40
C ALA A 509 -22.99 9.92 -1.12
N GLY A 510 -23.02 10.98 -1.92
CA GLY A 510 -23.00 10.90 -3.39
C GLY A 510 -21.59 10.66 -3.92
N ALA A 511 -21.45 10.19 -5.16
CA ALA A 511 -20.15 9.82 -5.77
C ALA A 511 -19.06 10.93 -5.78
N ASN A 512 -19.40 12.17 -5.41
CA ASN A 512 -18.47 13.31 -5.29
C ASN A 512 -18.19 13.72 -3.83
N SER A 513 -18.50 12.88 -2.84
CA SER A 513 -18.32 13.15 -1.40
C SER A 513 -17.01 12.59 -0.83
N ASN A 514 -16.32 11.71 -1.54
CA ASN A 514 -14.99 11.24 -1.17
C ASN A 514 -13.97 12.34 -1.48
N LYS A 515 -13.79 13.30 -0.56
CA LYS A 515 -12.55 14.08 -0.54
C LYS A 515 -11.50 13.24 0.19
N MET A 516 -10.40 12.96 -0.50
CA MET A 516 -9.17 12.43 0.07
C MET A 516 -8.82 13.20 1.35
N GLN A 517 -8.79 12.50 2.47
CA GLN A 517 -8.52 13.07 3.78
C GLN A 517 -7.01 13.17 3.99
N LEU A 518 -6.56 14.33 4.46
CA LEU A 518 -5.16 14.59 4.77
C LEU A 518 -4.98 14.55 6.29
N GLU A 519 -4.17 13.63 6.77
CA GLU A 519 -3.75 13.56 8.17
C GLU A 519 -2.40 14.25 8.35
N ILE A 520 -2.25 14.92 9.49
CA ILE A 520 -1.06 15.70 9.82
C ILE A 520 -0.69 15.43 11.27
N ASP A 521 0.40 14.72 11.46
CA ASP A 521 1.00 14.42 12.75
C ASP A 521 2.31 15.17 12.97
N GLN A 522 2.71 15.29 14.23
CA GLN A 522 4.02 15.81 14.59
C GLN A 522 4.80 14.74 15.35
N VAL A 523 5.91 14.28 14.75
CA VAL A 523 6.81 13.29 15.35
C VAL A 523 8.15 13.97 15.65
N GLY A 524 8.38 14.28 16.93
CA GLY A 524 9.58 15.01 17.35
C GLY A 524 9.64 16.44 16.77
N SER A 525 10.66 16.72 15.95
CA SER A 525 10.83 18.01 15.26
C SER A 525 10.17 18.09 13.89
N ASP A 526 9.61 16.97 13.44
CA ASP A 526 9.17 16.80 12.06
C ASP A 526 7.64 16.70 12.03
N ILE A 527 7.07 17.05 10.89
CA ILE A 527 5.67 16.88 10.56
C ILE A 527 5.55 15.70 9.60
N VAL A 528 4.58 14.84 9.86
CA VAL A 528 4.22 13.68 9.06
C VAL A 528 2.88 13.97 8.44
N ILE A 529 2.79 13.89 7.12
CA ILE A 529 1.55 14.07 6.37
C ILE A 529 1.21 12.74 5.70
N SER A 530 0.04 12.20 6.01
CA SER A 530 -0.49 10.95 5.48
C SER A 530 -1.80 11.19 4.71
N TRP A 531 -2.03 10.43 3.65
CA TRP A 531 -3.30 10.44 2.91
C TRP A 531 -3.59 9.08 2.27
N PRO A 532 -4.89 8.70 2.13
CA PRO A 532 -5.28 7.51 1.39
C PRO A 532 -4.79 7.57 -0.05
N SER A 533 -4.16 6.50 -0.52
CA SER A 533 -3.61 6.42 -1.87
C SER A 533 -4.09 5.18 -2.61
N ALA A 534 -4.24 5.31 -3.94
CA ALA A 534 -4.76 4.24 -4.79
C ALA A 534 -3.80 3.95 -5.95
N LEU A 535 -3.63 2.66 -6.29
CA LEU A 535 -2.79 2.26 -7.42
C LEU A 535 -3.26 2.95 -8.71
N GLY A 536 -2.28 3.44 -9.47
CA GLY A 536 -2.52 4.18 -10.70
C GLY A 536 -2.90 5.66 -10.51
N LYS A 537 -2.64 6.20 -9.32
CA LYS A 537 -2.67 7.63 -9.02
C LYS A 537 -1.27 8.19 -8.82
N LEU A 538 -1.12 9.47 -9.15
CA LEU A 538 -0.01 10.31 -8.73
C LEU A 538 -0.52 11.44 -7.85
N TYR A 539 0.35 11.90 -6.95
CA TYR A 539 0.03 12.95 -5.99
C TYR A 539 1.03 14.11 -6.07
N ASN A 540 0.54 15.32 -5.89
CA ASN A 540 1.37 16.50 -5.65
C ASN A 540 1.06 17.05 -4.26
N LEU A 541 2.09 17.31 -3.45
CA LEU A 541 1.95 18.12 -2.25
C LEU A 541 2.13 19.59 -2.61
N ARG A 542 1.08 20.37 -2.41
CA ARG A 542 1.10 21.82 -2.60
C ARG A 542 0.93 22.53 -1.27
N SER A 543 1.44 23.75 -1.17
CA SER A 543 1.29 24.53 0.07
C SER A 543 1.21 26.03 -0.16
N GLU A 544 0.64 26.73 0.81
CA GLU A 544 0.58 28.19 0.85
C GLU A 544 0.56 28.68 2.31
N THR A 545 0.97 29.92 2.53
CA THR A 545 0.94 30.63 3.82
C THR A 545 -0.24 31.58 3.96
N ASP A 546 -0.86 31.96 2.85
CA ASP A 546 -2.02 32.86 2.79
C ASP A 546 -3.13 32.25 1.92
N LEU A 547 -4.20 31.80 2.57
CA LEU A 547 -5.38 31.19 1.92
C LEU A 547 -6.07 32.11 0.89
N SER A 548 -5.73 33.41 0.83
CA SER A 548 -6.25 34.31 -0.19
C SER A 548 -5.54 34.23 -1.54
N ASN A 549 -4.42 33.49 -1.65
CA ASN A 549 -3.61 33.36 -2.86
C ASN A 549 -4.16 32.36 -3.90
N GLY A 550 -5.47 32.34 -4.10
CA GLY A 550 -6.13 31.51 -5.10
C GLY A 550 -6.43 30.08 -4.64
N GLU A 551 -6.98 29.29 -5.55
CA GLU A 551 -7.47 27.94 -5.28
C GLU A 551 -6.32 26.96 -4.96
N PRO A 552 -6.52 25.96 -4.09
CA PRO A 552 -5.48 25.01 -3.68
C PRO A 552 -4.75 24.31 -4.84
N ALA A 553 -5.45 23.99 -5.92
CA ALA A 553 -4.87 23.39 -7.13
C ALA A 553 -3.82 24.29 -7.83
N THR A 554 -3.81 25.59 -7.53
CA THR A 554 -2.87 26.57 -8.11
C THR A 554 -1.70 26.90 -7.18
N TRP A 555 -1.70 26.38 -5.95
CA TRP A 555 -0.62 26.62 -5.00
C TRP A 555 0.70 26.00 -5.47
N PRO A 556 1.87 26.58 -5.13
CA PRO A 556 3.16 26.02 -5.49
C PRO A 556 3.38 24.61 -4.92
N ILE A 557 4.14 23.78 -5.66
CA ILE A 557 4.63 22.49 -5.16
C ILE A 557 5.53 22.74 -3.94
N TYR A 558 5.26 22.02 -2.86
CA TYR A 558 6.01 22.15 -1.62
C TYR A 558 7.24 21.25 -1.65
N GLU A 559 8.43 21.85 -1.49
CA GLU A 559 9.74 21.16 -1.43
C GLU A 559 10.03 20.16 -2.56
N GLY A 560 9.39 20.33 -3.73
CA GLY A 560 9.60 19.46 -4.88
C GLY A 560 8.84 18.13 -4.83
N ASN A 561 7.91 17.96 -3.90
CA ASN A 561 7.04 16.79 -3.77
C ASN A 561 5.95 16.79 -4.85
N GLN A 562 6.35 16.49 -6.08
CA GLN A 562 5.48 16.33 -7.25
C GLN A 562 5.58 14.90 -7.79
N ASP A 563 4.54 14.47 -8.50
CA ASP A 563 4.46 13.16 -9.16
C ASP A 563 4.78 12.00 -8.20
N ILE A 564 4.28 12.10 -6.96
CA ILE A 564 4.46 11.09 -5.91
C ILE A 564 3.65 9.86 -6.31
N VAL A 565 4.34 8.71 -6.41
CA VAL A 565 3.72 7.43 -6.77
C VAL A 565 2.87 6.92 -5.60
N ALA A 566 1.67 6.41 -5.91
CA ALA A 566 0.81 5.77 -4.94
C ALA A 566 1.53 4.63 -4.20
N THR A 567 1.42 4.61 -2.86
CA THR A 567 1.81 3.47 -2.02
C THR A 567 0.59 3.03 -1.20
N PRO A 568 -0.36 2.30 -1.80
CA PRO A 568 -1.58 1.92 -1.10
C PRO A 568 -1.29 1.07 0.15
N ALA A 569 -2.12 1.15 1.19
CA ALA A 569 -3.35 1.96 1.26
C ALA A 569 -3.09 3.47 1.51
N THR A 570 -1.90 3.86 1.99
CA THR A 570 -1.61 5.22 2.46
C THR A 570 -0.22 5.71 2.03
N ASN A 571 -0.17 6.90 1.44
CA ASN A 571 1.11 7.60 1.21
C ASN A 571 1.45 8.47 2.41
N THR A 572 2.74 8.52 2.76
CA THR A 572 3.25 9.33 3.87
C THR A 572 4.46 10.17 3.44
N LEU A 573 4.47 11.44 3.84
CA LEU A 573 5.61 12.35 3.71
C LEU A 573 6.04 12.87 5.07
N THR A 574 7.34 12.85 5.33
CA THR A 574 7.92 13.41 6.56
C THR A 574 8.88 14.54 6.21
N PHE A 575 8.73 15.70 6.85
CA PHE A 575 9.64 16.83 6.68
C PHE A 575 9.71 17.69 7.95
N PRO A 576 10.75 18.52 8.13
CA PRO A 576 10.88 19.36 9.32
C PRO A 576 9.70 20.32 9.49
N LEU A 577 9.32 20.62 10.73
CA LEU A 577 8.26 21.59 11.00
C LEU A 577 8.57 22.95 10.32
N PRO A 578 7.65 23.50 9.49
CA PRO A 578 7.87 24.77 8.80
C PRO A 578 8.19 25.91 9.77
N ALA A 579 9.08 26.82 9.37
CA ALA A 579 9.53 27.93 10.22
C ALA A 579 8.48 29.05 10.36
N GLU A 580 7.49 29.09 9.47
CA GLU A 580 6.39 30.03 9.48
C GLU A 580 5.37 29.72 10.58
N SER A 581 4.63 30.73 11.04
CA SER A 581 3.59 30.53 12.06
C SER A 581 2.40 29.74 11.56
N ASP A 582 2.10 29.85 10.26
CA ASP A 582 0.96 29.23 9.61
C ASP A 582 1.38 28.76 8.21
N ARG A 583 1.06 27.51 7.88
CA ARG A 583 1.25 26.89 6.58
C ARG A 583 0.08 25.94 6.32
N TYR A 584 -0.46 25.98 5.11
CA TYR A 584 -1.58 25.15 4.68
C TYR A 584 -1.10 24.20 3.60
N PHE A 585 -1.54 22.94 3.66
CA PHE A 585 -1.17 21.89 2.74
C PHE A 585 -2.40 21.35 2.01
N VAL A 586 -2.21 20.90 0.78
CA VAL A 586 -3.21 20.14 0.01
C VAL A 586 -2.50 19.05 -0.77
N ILE A 587 -3.12 17.88 -0.85
CA ILE A 587 -2.73 16.84 -1.79
C ILE A 587 -3.63 16.95 -3.02
N GLU A 588 -3.00 17.10 -4.17
CA GLU A 588 -3.66 17.02 -5.47
C GLU A 588 -3.46 15.60 -6.02
N GLU A 589 -4.55 14.85 -6.15
CA GLU A 589 -4.57 13.56 -6.85
C GLU A 589 -4.84 13.77 -8.33
N PHE A 590 -4.16 13.00 -9.16
CA PHE A 590 -4.44 12.87 -10.58
C PHE A 590 -4.13 11.44 -11.03
N ASP A 591 -4.78 11.00 -12.10
CA ASP A 591 -4.49 9.68 -12.69
C ASP A 591 -3.04 9.67 -13.16
N ALA A 592 -2.32 8.61 -12.82
CA ALA A 592 -1.02 8.36 -13.41
C ALA A 592 -1.18 8.26 -14.95
N PRO A 593 -0.21 8.74 -15.73
CA PRO A 593 -0.24 8.53 -17.16
C PRO A 593 -0.12 7.02 -17.41
N PRO A 594 -0.96 6.41 -18.27
CA PRO A 594 -0.98 4.97 -18.45
C PRO A 594 0.43 4.43 -18.72
N VAL A 595 0.95 3.66 -17.78
CA VAL A 595 2.30 3.12 -17.86
C VAL A 595 2.23 1.80 -18.61
N PRO A 596 2.97 1.65 -19.73
CA PRO A 596 3.10 0.36 -20.37
C PRO A 596 3.89 -0.59 -19.46
N ILE A 597 3.24 -1.66 -19.03
CA ILE A 597 3.86 -2.77 -18.28
C ILE A 597 4.26 -3.93 -19.20
N PHE A 598 3.75 -3.89 -20.44
CA PHE A 598 4.10 -4.82 -21.49
C PHE A 598 4.05 -4.08 -22.82
N GLU A 599 5.09 -4.23 -23.66
CA GLU A 599 5.14 -3.68 -25.01
C GLU A 599 5.85 -4.66 -25.94
N GLU A 600 5.28 -4.84 -27.12
CA GLU A 600 5.88 -5.64 -28.17
C GLU A 600 5.59 -5.02 -29.54
N SER A 601 6.66 -4.66 -30.25
CA SER A 601 6.62 -4.19 -31.64
C SER A 601 7.07 -5.25 -32.65
N PHE A 602 7.41 -6.46 -32.18
CA PHE A 602 7.83 -7.61 -32.99
C PHE A 602 9.14 -7.44 -33.78
N GLU A 603 9.83 -6.31 -33.64
CA GLU A 603 11.08 -6.00 -34.32
C GLU A 603 12.28 -6.80 -33.78
N ASN A 604 12.20 -7.26 -32.53
CA ASN A 604 13.28 -8.00 -31.87
C ASN A 604 13.15 -9.53 -32.02
N GLY A 605 12.23 -10.00 -32.87
CA GLY A 605 11.92 -11.41 -33.05
C GLY A 605 10.78 -11.88 -32.15
N GLN A 606 10.54 -13.20 -32.14
CA GLN A 606 9.34 -13.78 -31.50
C GLN A 606 9.34 -13.68 -29.97
N GLY A 607 10.50 -13.47 -29.34
CA GLY A 607 10.59 -13.38 -27.88
C GLY A 607 9.95 -14.58 -27.18
N GLY A 608 9.10 -14.31 -26.18
CA GLY A 608 8.33 -15.33 -25.46
C GLY A 608 6.94 -15.62 -26.04
N TRP A 609 6.60 -15.06 -27.20
CA TRP A 609 5.33 -15.34 -27.85
C TRP A 609 5.29 -16.78 -28.35
N THR A 610 4.14 -17.42 -28.24
CA THR A 610 3.94 -18.81 -28.64
C THR A 610 2.74 -18.93 -29.57
N THR A 611 2.83 -19.85 -30.52
CA THR A 611 1.75 -20.14 -31.47
C THR A 611 1.32 -21.59 -31.34
N GLY A 612 0.08 -21.88 -31.69
CA GLY A 612 -0.43 -23.23 -31.72
C GLY A 612 -1.59 -23.42 -32.68
N VAL A 613 -1.85 -24.70 -32.96
CA VAL A 613 -2.81 -25.19 -33.94
C VAL A 613 -3.64 -26.27 -33.26
N ASP A 614 -4.94 -26.00 -33.09
CA ASP A 614 -5.94 -26.87 -32.51
C ASP A 614 -6.91 -27.43 -33.58
N ASP A 615 -6.56 -27.33 -34.88
CA ASP A 615 -7.39 -27.76 -36.00
C ASP A 615 -7.96 -29.17 -35.83
N THR A 616 -9.23 -29.34 -36.23
CA THR A 616 -9.88 -30.66 -36.23
C THR A 616 -9.45 -31.54 -37.41
N ALA A 617 -8.83 -30.94 -38.44
CA ALA A 617 -8.21 -31.59 -39.59
C ALA A 617 -6.89 -30.88 -39.93
N PRO A 618 -5.85 -31.55 -40.44
CA PRO A 618 -4.58 -30.88 -40.75
C PRO A 618 -4.77 -29.73 -41.77
N GLY A 619 -4.60 -28.50 -41.31
CA GLY A 619 -4.56 -27.28 -42.13
C GLY A 619 -3.13 -26.74 -42.29
N ASP A 620 -2.97 -25.79 -43.22
CA ASP A 620 -1.70 -25.09 -43.47
C ASP A 620 -1.67 -23.68 -42.84
N THR A 621 -2.72 -23.27 -42.10
CA THR A 621 -2.79 -21.95 -41.46
C THR A 621 -1.95 -21.90 -40.19
N ASN A 622 -1.09 -20.89 -40.05
CA ASN A 622 -0.33 -20.64 -38.83
C ASN A 622 -0.24 -19.15 -38.52
N TRP A 623 -0.08 -18.81 -37.24
CA TRP A 623 0.44 -17.50 -36.86
C TRP A 623 1.94 -17.45 -37.15
N GLU A 624 2.35 -16.49 -37.98
CA GLU A 624 3.72 -16.32 -38.44
C GLU A 624 4.23 -14.92 -38.12
N LEU A 625 5.50 -14.84 -37.69
CA LEU A 625 6.20 -13.57 -37.45
C LEU A 625 7.07 -13.20 -38.65
N GLY A 626 6.94 -11.95 -39.13
CA GLY A 626 7.80 -11.41 -40.18
C GLY A 626 7.15 -10.27 -40.95
N SER A 627 7.74 -9.89 -42.08
CA SER A 627 7.19 -8.85 -42.94
C SER A 627 5.97 -9.34 -43.72
N PRO A 628 4.81 -8.68 -43.60
CA PRO A 628 3.60 -9.11 -44.30
C PRO A 628 3.69 -8.77 -45.80
N GLY A 629 2.88 -9.45 -46.59
CA GLY A 629 2.74 -9.20 -48.02
C GLY A 629 1.38 -9.61 -48.55
N ALA A 630 1.16 -9.39 -49.85
CA ALA A 630 -0.09 -9.78 -50.49
C ALA A 630 -0.38 -11.28 -50.27
N PRO A 631 -1.62 -11.67 -49.94
CA PRO A 631 -2.85 -10.89 -50.07
C PRO A 631 -3.18 -9.97 -48.88
N GLY A 632 -2.42 -10.03 -47.78
CA GLY A 632 -2.56 -9.17 -46.60
C GLY A 632 -1.98 -7.75 -46.76
N PRO A 633 -1.65 -7.05 -45.65
CA PRO A 633 -1.13 -5.70 -45.70
C PRO A 633 0.22 -5.63 -46.41
N SER A 634 0.48 -4.53 -47.12
CA SER A 634 1.74 -4.36 -47.88
C SER A 634 2.97 -4.12 -46.99
N ALA A 635 2.77 -3.83 -45.71
CA ALA A 635 3.79 -3.61 -44.69
C ALA A 635 3.18 -3.77 -43.29
N ALA A 636 4.02 -4.04 -42.29
CA ALA A 636 3.66 -3.96 -40.87
C ALA A 636 3.20 -2.53 -40.50
N ASN A 637 2.51 -2.38 -39.37
CA ASN A 637 2.03 -1.07 -38.91
C ASN A 637 3.22 -0.17 -38.55
N SER A 638 4.18 -0.75 -37.83
CA SER A 638 5.46 -0.15 -37.50
C SER A 638 6.59 -1.11 -37.89
N GLY A 639 7.81 -0.58 -38.02
CA GLY A 639 8.98 -1.43 -38.29
C GLY A 639 8.91 -2.28 -39.58
N LEU A 640 9.43 -3.51 -39.49
CA LEU A 640 9.46 -4.50 -40.57
C LEU A 640 8.57 -5.70 -40.31
N ASN A 641 8.29 -6.06 -39.06
CA ASN A 641 7.69 -7.33 -38.68
C ASN A 641 6.35 -7.11 -37.98
N CYS A 642 5.42 -8.03 -38.22
CA CYS A 642 4.21 -8.17 -37.43
C CYS A 642 3.89 -9.67 -37.31
N PHE A 643 2.88 -10.02 -36.51
CA PHE A 643 2.27 -11.34 -36.59
C PHE A 643 1.14 -11.34 -37.60
N GLY A 644 1.04 -12.40 -38.41
CA GLY A 644 -0.05 -12.59 -39.37
C GLY A 644 -0.47 -14.05 -39.46
N THR A 645 -1.74 -14.29 -39.74
CA THR A 645 -2.28 -15.63 -40.02
C THR A 645 -1.99 -15.98 -41.49
N ASN A 646 -0.81 -16.56 -41.72
CA ASN A 646 -0.09 -16.69 -43.00
C ASN A 646 0.33 -15.33 -43.60
N LEU A 647 1.60 -14.93 -43.45
CA LEU A 647 2.04 -13.56 -43.78
C LEU A 647 1.94 -13.18 -45.26
N THR A 648 1.93 -14.17 -46.16
CA THR A 648 1.93 -13.97 -47.62
C THR A 648 0.93 -14.85 -48.36
N GLU A 649 0.02 -15.50 -47.64
CA GLU A 649 -1.01 -16.37 -48.20
C GLU A 649 -2.33 -16.17 -47.42
N ASN A 650 -3.46 -16.60 -47.97
CA ASN A 650 -4.72 -16.57 -47.23
C ASN A 650 -4.71 -17.63 -46.11
N TYR A 651 -5.43 -17.38 -45.01
CA TYR A 651 -5.79 -18.47 -44.09
C TYR A 651 -6.72 -19.46 -44.79
N GLN A 652 -6.67 -20.71 -44.37
CA GLN A 652 -7.45 -21.82 -44.93
C GLN A 652 -8.65 -22.16 -44.04
N ALA A 653 -9.63 -22.84 -44.65
CA ALA A 653 -10.77 -23.44 -43.96
C ALA A 653 -10.36 -24.44 -42.86
N ASP A 654 -11.27 -24.65 -41.90
CA ASP A 654 -11.15 -25.52 -40.73
C ASP A 654 -9.97 -25.17 -39.79
N ALA A 655 -9.50 -23.92 -39.82
CA ALA A 655 -8.41 -23.44 -38.99
C ALA A 655 -8.93 -23.11 -37.59
N ASP A 656 -8.20 -23.56 -36.57
CA ASP A 656 -8.38 -23.17 -35.17
C ASP A 656 -6.99 -22.92 -34.58
N ILE A 657 -6.51 -21.69 -34.68
CA ILE A 657 -5.12 -21.34 -34.38
C ILE A 657 -5.05 -20.19 -33.38
N TRP A 658 -4.00 -20.18 -32.57
CA TRP A 658 -3.82 -19.17 -31.53
C TRP A 658 -2.39 -18.63 -31.48
N LEU A 659 -2.29 -17.37 -31.07
CA LEU A 659 -1.08 -16.65 -30.72
C LEU A 659 -1.21 -16.19 -29.27
N ARG A 660 -0.24 -16.53 -28.42
CA ARG A 660 -0.22 -16.19 -27.00
C ARG A 660 0.99 -15.34 -26.66
N SER A 661 0.76 -14.30 -25.88
CA SER A 661 1.81 -13.47 -25.30
C SER A 661 2.66 -14.26 -24.29
N PRO A 662 3.87 -13.76 -23.94
CA PRO A 662 4.51 -14.08 -22.67
C PRO A 662 3.60 -13.78 -21.47
N ALA A 663 4.01 -14.21 -20.28
CA ALA A 663 3.32 -13.86 -19.05
C ALA A 663 3.39 -12.34 -18.81
N ILE A 664 2.26 -11.74 -18.47
CA ILE A 664 2.09 -10.32 -18.14
C ILE A 664 1.55 -10.25 -16.71
N ASP A 665 2.25 -9.50 -15.85
CA ASP A 665 1.91 -9.41 -14.43
C ASP A 665 0.87 -8.31 -14.18
N LEU A 666 -0.33 -8.72 -13.76
CA LEU A 666 -1.41 -7.85 -13.31
C LEU A 666 -1.77 -8.11 -11.85
N SER A 667 -0.89 -8.76 -11.06
CA SER A 667 -1.14 -9.12 -9.66
C SER A 667 -1.50 -7.93 -8.79
N LEU A 668 -0.94 -6.75 -9.08
CA LEU A 668 -1.19 -5.50 -8.37
C LEU A 668 -2.02 -4.50 -9.20
N ALA A 669 -2.57 -4.90 -10.35
CA ALA A 669 -3.27 -3.95 -11.21
C ALA A 669 -4.75 -3.80 -10.80
N GLY A 670 -5.16 -2.59 -10.40
CA GLY A 670 -6.58 -2.26 -10.17
C GLY A 670 -7.38 -2.02 -11.46
N GLU A 671 -6.69 -1.61 -12.53
CA GLU A 671 -7.24 -1.55 -13.90
C GLU A 671 -6.14 -1.84 -14.93
N ALA A 672 -6.51 -2.35 -16.10
CA ALA A 672 -5.58 -2.57 -17.19
C ALA A 672 -6.26 -2.39 -18.56
N THR A 673 -5.50 -1.88 -19.54
CA THR A 673 -5.96 -1.66 -20.92
C THR A 673 -5.01 -2.36 -21.89
N LEU A 674 -5.58 -3.15 -22.80
CA LEU A 674 -4.88 -3.74 -23.94
C LEU A 674 -4.98 -2.79 -25.14
N ASN A 675 -3.84 -2.43 -25.69
CA ASN A 675 -3.71 -1.65 -26.91
C ASN A 675 -2.98 -2.48 -27.97
N TYR A 676 -3.42 -2.41 -29.22
CA TYR A 676 -2.73 -3.08 -30.33
C TYR A 676 -3.15 -2.45 -31.66
N SER A 677 -2.32 -2.62 -32.67
CA SER A 677 -2.66 -2.32 -34.06
C SER A 677 -3.08 -3.59 -34.76
N GLU A 678 -4.17 -3.55 -35.53
CA GLU A 678 -4.63 -4.68 -36.31
C GLU A 678 -4.91 -4.33 -37.77
N PHE A 679 -4.65 -5.31 -38.63
CA PHE A 679 -5.26 -5.40 -39.95
C PHE A 679 -6.03 -6.70 -39.97
N ARG A 680 -7.28 -6.67 -40.44
CA ARG A 680 -8.07 -7.91 -40.59
C ARG A 680 -8.83 -7.91 -41.90
N ASP A 681 -8.96 -9.09 -42.48
CA ASP A 681 -9.89 -9.45 -43.53
C ASP A 681 -10.32 -10.90 -43.27
N ILE A 682 -11.37 -11.04 -42.45
CA ILE A 682 -11.93 -12.29 -41.94
C ILE A 682 -13.36 -12.41 -42.48
N GLU A 683 -13.78 -13.60 -42.91
CA GLU A 683 -15.15 -13.80 -43.44
C GLU A 683 -16.21 -13.36 -42.42
N GLU A 684 -17.08 -12.43 -42.80
CA GLU A 684 -18.19 -12.01 -41.95
C GLU A 684 -19.15 -13.18 -41.70
N VAL A 685 -19.64 -13.30 -40.45
CA VAL A 685 -20.68 -14.21 -39.98
C VAL A 685 -20.25 -15.67 -39.81
N PHE A 686 -19.19 -16.12 -40.49
CA PHE A 686 -18.79 -17.53 -40.50
C PHE A 686 -17.43 -17.78 -39.83
N ASP A 687 -16.49 -16.85 -40.01
CA ASP A 687 -15.17 -16.91 -39.40
C ASP A 687 -15.05 -15.87 -38.29
N SER A 688 -14.20 -16.12 -37.30
CA SER A 688 -14.07 -15.20 -36.17
C SER A 688 -12.67 -15.18 -35.58
N GLY A 689 -12.22 -13.97 -35.29
CA GLY A 689 -11.18 -13.69 -34.32
C GLY A 689 -11.77 -13.56 -32.92
N GLU A 690 -11.02 -14.05 -31.94
CA GLU A 690 -11.35 -13.94 -30.52
C GLU A 690 -10.11 -13.53 -29.72
N ILE A 691 -10.29 -12.63 -28.75
CA ILE A 691 -9.25 -12.24 -27.80
C ILE A 691 -9.65 -12.76 -26.42
N ARG A 692 -8.75 -13.51 -25.79
CA ARG A 692 -8.96 -14.13 -24.49
C ARG A 692 -7.83 -13.76 -23.53
N VAL A 693 -8.17 -13.77 -22.25
CA VAL A 693 -7.21 -13.71 -21.16
C VAL A 693 -7.12 -15.09 -20.54
N LEU A 694 -5.89 -15.61 -20.45
CA LEU A 694 -5.59 -16.90 -19.87
C LEU A 694 -4.76 -16.75 -18.60
N ASN A 695 -4.88 -17.68 -17.67
CA ASN A 695 -3.96 -17.78 -16.53
C ASN A 695 -2.57 -18.19 -17.05
N ALA A 696 -1.52 -17.47 -16.68
CA ALA A 696 -0.19 -17.71 -17.22
C ALA A 696 0.41 -19.07 -16.79
N ALA A 697 0.00 -19.61 -15.64
CA ALA A 697 0.55 -20.83 -15.07
C ALA A 697 0.08 -22.09 -15.82
N ASP A 698 -1.21 -22.16 -16.19
CA ASP A 698 -1.80 -23.35 -16.79
C ASP A 698 -2.52 -23.12 -18.13
N ASN A 699 -2.64 -21.87 -18.57
CA ASN A 699 -3.39 -21.42 -19.75
C ASN A 699 -4.91 -21.69 -19.69
N SER A 700 -5.47 -21.83 -18.49
CA SER A 700 -6.93 -21.86 -18.30
C SER A 700 -7.55 -20.52 -18.68
N LEU A 701 -8.75 -20.53 -19.26
CA LEU A 701 -9.47 -19.33 -19.67
C LEU A 701 -9.96 -18.57 -18.43
N LEU A 702 -9.53 -17.33 -18.27
CA LEU A 702 -10.03 -16.41 -17.24
C LEU A 702 -11.22 -15.61 -17.76
N ALA A 703 -11.06 -14.99 -18.94
CA ALA A 703 -12.12 -14.19 -19.55
C ALA A 703 -11.97 -14.07 -21.07
N VAL A 704 -13.07 -13.72 -21.74
CA VAL A 704 -13.08 -13.35 -23.15
C VAL A 704 -13.17 -11.83 -23.25
N VAL A 705 -12.21 -11.21 -23.91
CA VAL A 705 -12.14 -9.75 -24.14
C VAL A 705 -13.03 -9.35 -25.31
N SER A 706 -12.98 -10.12 -26.40
CA SER A 706 -13.78 -9.91 -27.60
C SER A 706 -13.98 -11.24 -28.32
N SER A 707 -15.19 -11.55 -28.77
CA SER A 707 -15.56 -12.88 -29.28
C SER A 707 -16.14 -12.89 -30.70
N ALA A 708 -16.03 -11.79 -31.45
CA ALA A 708 -16.62 -11.65 -32.78
C ALA A 708 -15.85 -10.65 -33.64
N ILE A 709 -14.53 -10.83 -33.73
CA ILE A 709 -13.68 -10.00 -34.59
C ILE A 709 -13.78 -10.56 -36.00
N GLU A 710 -14.55 -9.90 -36.85
CA GLU A 710 -14.83 -10.32 -38.22
C GLU A 710 -14.73 -9.13 -39.19
N GLY A 711 -14.86 -9.43 -40.49
CA GLY A 711 -14.89 -8.43 -41.55
C GLY A 711 -13.52 -7.85 -41.90
N THR A 712 -13.53 -6.73 -42.60
CA THR A 712 -12.33 -6.10 -43.17
C THR A 712 -12.05 -4.71 -42.61
N THR A 713 -10.78 -4.39 -42.36
CA THR A 713 -10.29 -3.03 -42.08
C THR A 713 -10.07 -2.21 -43.37
N LEU A 714 -10.66 -2.65 -44.49
CA LEU A 714 -10.59 -2.00 -45.81
C LEU A 714 -9.16 -1.75 -46.31
N GLY A 715 -8.24 -2.64 -45.93
CA GLY A 715 -6.85 -2.58 -46.36
C GLY A 715 -5.96 -1.64 -45.54
N LEU A 716 -6.42 -1.18 -44.36
CA LEU A 716 -5.69 -0.28 -43.47
C LEU A 716 -5.42 -0.95 -42.12
N TRP A 717 -4.39 -0.47 -41.42
CA TRP A 717 -4.18 -0.77 -40.01
C TRP A 717 -5.07 0.11 -39.14
N GLU A 718 -5.67 -0.45 -38.10
CA GLU A 718 -6.50 0.23 -37.10
C GLU A 718 -5.90 0.03 -35.71
N ASN A 719 -5.90 1.09 -34.89
CA ASN A 719 -5.49 0.98 -33.49
C ASN A 719 -6.72 0.64 -32.64
N VAL A 720 -6.61 -0.42 -31.86
CA VAL A 720 -7.64 -0.88 -30.93
C VAL A 720 -7.15 -0.66 -29.51
N SER A 721 -8.05 -0.17 -28.66
CA SER A 721 -7.83 0.02 -27.22
C SER A 721 -9.05 -0.52 -26.49
N THR A 722 -8.84 -1.46 -25.58
CA THR A 722 -9.91 -2.12 -24.85
C THR A 722 -9.51 -2.42 -23.41
N LYS A 723 -10.44 -2.21 -22.47
CA LYS A 723 -10.22 -2.51 -21.05
C LYS A 723 -10.17 -4.03 -20.88
N LEU A 724 -9.21 -4.52 -20.10
CA LEU A 724 -9.16 -5.92 -19.73
C LEU A 724 -10.27 -6.23 -18.70
N PRO A 725 -10.94 -7.40 -18.79
CA PRO A 725 -11.97 -7.80 -17.83
C PRO A 725 -11.45 -7.88 -16.40
N ALA A 726 -12.31 -7.64 -15.39
CA ALA A 726 -11.92 -7.71 -13.98
C ALA A 726 -11.29 -9.06 -13.58
N ALA A 727 -11.71 -10.17 -14.19
CA ALA A 727 -11.14 -11.50 -13.96
C ALA A 727 -9.66 -11.64 -14.43
N ALA A 728 -9.12 -10.66 -15.15
CA ALA A 728 -7.70 -10.60 -15.52
C ALA A 728 -6.84 -9.94 -14.43
N LEU A 729 -7.44 -9.09 -13.59
CA LEU A 729 -6.77 -8.33 -12.54
C LEU A 729 -6.41 -9.25 -11.37
N GLY A 730 -5.37 -8.91 -10.61
CA GLY A 730 -4.89 -9.75 -9.50
C GLY A 730 -4.19 -11.04 -9.93
N ASN A 731 -3.88 -11.20 -11.22
CA ASN A 731 -3.36 -12.45 -11.78
C ASN A 731 -2.13 -12.23 -12.66
N LEU A 732 -1.28 -13.25 -12.77
CA LEU A 732 -0.30 -13.37 -13.85
C LEU A 732 -1.00 -13.97 -15.07
N ILE A 733 -1.09 -13.23 -16.18
CA ILE A 733 -1.94 -13.58 -17.33
C ILE A 733 -1.17 -13.77 -18.64
N LYS A 734 -1.85 -14.29 -19.67
CA LYS A 734 -1.45 -14.19 -21.08
C LYS A 734 -2.63 -13.72 -21.91
N ILE A 735 -2.34 -12.94 -22.95
CA ILE A 735 -3.33 -12.58 -23.98
C ILE A 735 -3.24 -13.61 -25.10
N GLU A 736 -4.38 -14.23 -25.44
CA GLU A 736 -4.54 -15.13 -26.57
C GLU A 736 -5.34 -14.43 -27.68
N PHE A 737 -4.75 -14.36 -28.88
CA PHE A 737 -5.44 -14.01 -30.12
C PHE A 737 -5.70 -15.30 -30.89
N ARG A 738 -6.98 -15.64 -31.08
CA ARG A 738 -7.40 -16.90 -31.70
C ARG A 738 -8.17 -16.61 -32.99
N LEU A 739 -7.84 -17.31 -34.07
CA LEU A 739 -8.59 -17.30 -35.32
C LEU A 739 -9.26 -18.65 -35.50
N MET A 740 -10.56 -18.65 -35.74
CA MET A 740 -11.36 -19.84 -36.04
C MET A 740 -12.08 -19.64 -37.37
N SER A 741 -11.90 -20.58 -38.30
CA SER A 741 -12.60 -20.59 -39.59
C SER A 741 -13.52 -21.79 -39.77
N ASP A 742 -14.55 -21.61 -40.61
CA ASP A 742 -15.46 -22.66 -41.02
C ASP A 742 -14.85 -23.53 -42.16
N ASN A 743 -15.65 -24.40 -42.76
CA ASN A 743 -15.17 -25.35 -43.78
C ASN A 743 -15.09 -24.79 -45.21
N PHE A 744 -15.22 -23.47 -45.38
CA PHE A 744 -15.22 -22.79 -46.65
C PHE A 744 -14.48 -21.45 -46.57
N GLY A 745 -14.08 -20.89 -47.73
CA GLY A 745 -13.45 -19.58 -47.79
C GLY A 745 -11.95 -19.57 -47.53
N ASP A 746 -11.26 -18.61 -48.15
CA ASP A 746 -9.86 -18.29 -47.90
C ASP A 746 -9.69 -16.77 -48.01
N PHE A 747 -9.24 -16.13 -46.92
CA PHE A 747 -9.14 -14.67 -46.83
C PHE A 747 -7.76 -14.25 -46.31
N PRO A 748 -7.35 -12.98 -46.49
CA PRO A 748 -6.02 -12.53 -46.08
C PRO A 748 -5.72 -12.72 -44.60
N GLY A 749 -6.75 -12.75 -43.75
CA GLY A 749 -6.63 -13.08 -42.33
C GLY A 749 -6.43 -11.90 -41.41
N TRP A 750 -5.95 -12.21 -40.21
CA TRP A 750 -5.70 -11.29 -39.12
C TRP A 750 -4.21 -11.06 -38.90
N TYR A 751 -3.84 -9.81 -38.69
CA TYR A 751 -2.47 -9.35 -38.45
C TYR A 751 -2.46 -8.40 -37.26
N LEU A 752 -1.41 -8.50 -36.45
CA LEU A 752 -1.26 -7.80 -35.17
C LEU A 752 0.12 -7.17 -35.09
N ASP A 753 0.18 -5.93 -34.62
CA ASP A 753 1.40 -5.17 -34.44
C ASP A 753 1.27 -4.18 -33.26
N ASP A 754 2.39 -3.70 -32.74
CA ASP A 754 2.45 -2.71 -31.64
C ASP A 754 1.54 -3.05 -30.45
N VAL A 755 1.65 -4.26 -29.90
CA VAL A 755 0.83 -4.72 -28.78
C VAL A 755 1.38 -4.17 -27.47
N SER A 756 0.54 -3.54 -26.66
CA SER A 756 0.90 -3.11 -25.31
C SER A 756 -0.20 -3.32 -24.29
N VAL A 757 0.18 -3.53 -23.03
CA VAL A 757 -0.73 -3.48 -21.89
C VAL A 757 -0.28 -2.33 -21.00
N THR A 758 -1.22 -1.44 -20.71
CA THR A 758 -1.00 -0.27 -19.85
C THR A 758 -1.88 -0.38 -18.61
N ILE A 759 -1.33 -0.05 -17.46
CA ILE A 759 -2.09 0.20 -16.23
C ILE A 759 -2.12 1.72 -15.98
N PRO A 760 -3.12 2.27 -15.28
CA PRO A 760 -3.15 3.68 -14.96
C PRO A 760 -1.86 4.11 -14.26
#